data_AF-A0A935Q7W0-F1
#
_entry.id   AF-A0A935Q7W0-F1
#
_cell.length_a   1.000
_cell.length_b   1.000
_cell.length_c   1.000
_cell.angle_alpha   90.00
_cell.angle_beta   90.00
_cell.angle_gamma   90.00
#
_symmetry.space_group_name_H-M   'P 1'
#
loop_
_entity.id
_entity.type
_entity.pdbx_description
1 polymer ?
#
loop_
_entity_poly.entity_id
_entity_poly.type
_entity_poly.pdbx_seq_one_letter_code
_entity_poly.pdbx_strand_id
1 'polypeptide(L)'
;MMKNKNLQSNSGLSVWIKRIVIITCSFFSFFIGFAQTPISGIVNTYHSVVEVIPAKACLRVTNISSLDVNSRVMIVQMKGASIITSTGATFGDTISLNEAGNYEIGTVCYIIGDSVFLFHNLLNNYNATSGKVQLVQFAEYYSAEVIDTIKAAPWNNTTGTGGVVAIFCDQDLILQKPIYADSSGYDGGAFIQSNGTCSDAFPANSYAYNASITTPQSGAYKGEGVATITTTQSGGRGAPANGGGGGNNHNNSGGGGANLNPGGIGGGNSSSGVGCTATRRGEAGKAMSNWSGQKIFMGGGGGAGHSNNGLTSVNGGDGGGIIFIWANNLIGNGNNISANGGKGGSSVSDGAGGGGAGGTIILSVPNYFGSVFIKADGGNGGGSDNGGNLNRCFGGGGGGSGGAIYFTEPVPAASISVFGGAAGAEINRDVTCNATPQSAAAGSDGQIFSSYTFARSTSTAGYCRFLLPSKLLYFRAILLNKKVRLSWEILNPELVKGFTIERKNTNNQWTTVAAENGDNTKRQYAIVDNNPLQGFNQYRLRITGKNNTTVYSEIQQVFIDFTKNTFTVYPNPAVEKIHIKGDFRKPTLLQLFDINGKMILQKQLVNTITQINLSSLSPGIYLLQVNETIQKLIIL
;
A
#
# COMPACT_ATOMS: atom_id res chain seq x y z
N MET A 1 21.34 83.98 4.78
CA MET A 1 22.08 84.84 5.73
C MET A 1 23.28 84.05 6.24
N MET A 2 24.50 84.59 6.04
CA MET A 2 25.76 84.40 6.79
C MET A 2 26.32 82.96 6.96
N LYS A 3 27.45 82.60 6.31
CA LYS A 3 28.87 82.72 6.78
C LYS A 3 29.15 81.85 8.03
N ASN A 4 30.23 81.09 8.19
CA ASN A 4 31.57 81.09 7.61
C ASN A 4 32.39 79.89 8.18
N LYS A 5 33.43 79.45 7.44
CA LYS A 5 34.78 78.97 7.88
C LYS A 5 34.91 77.76 8.85
N ASN A 6 36.05 77.08 9.00
CA ASN A 6 37.15 76.56 8.15
C ASN A 6 38.12 75.85 9.14
N LEU A 7 38.70 74.71 8.73
CA LEU A 7 40.08 74.22 9.03
C LEU A 7 40.48 73.61 10.41
N GLN A 8 40.77 72.29 10.34
CA GLN A 8 41.97 71.51 10.76
C GLN A 8 42.65 71.70 12.14
N SER A 9 42.89 70.59 12.88
CA SER A 9 44.12 69.77 12.78
C SER A 9 44.20 68.58 13.78
N ASN A 10 44.79 67.47 13.29
CA ASN A 10 45.27 66.20 13.88
C ASN A 10 45.55 66.03 15.39
N SER A 11 45.29 64.81 15.91
CA SER A 11 46.33 63.83 16.33
C SER A 11 45.74 62.55 16.97
N GLY A 12 46.36 61.38 16.75
CA GLY A 12 46.41 60.30 17.75
C GLY A 12 45.82 58.92 17.37
N LEU A 13 46.71 57.94 17.17
CA LEU A 13 46.48 56.51 16.93
C LEU A 13 45.57 55.80 17.97
N SER A 14 44.73 54.84 17.51
CA SER A 14 44.79 53.45 18.01
C SER A 14 44.08 52.44 17.08
N VAL A 15 44.89 51.53 16.51
CA VAL A 15 44.65 50.07 16.33
C VAL A 15 43.26 49.60 15.82
N TRP A 16 43.19 49.27 14.53
CA TRP A 16 42.14 48.38 13.99
C TRP A 16 42.64 46.92 13.96
N ILE A 17 41.96 46.07 14.71
CA ILE A 17 42.15 44.62 14.74
C ILE A 17 41.74 44.02 13.38
N LYS A 18 42.67 43.29 12.75
CA LYS A 18 42.41 42.46 11.56
C LYS A 18 41.39 41.37 11.92
N ARG A 19 40.20 41.40 11.29
CA ARG A 19 39.27 40.26 11.28
C ARG A 19 39.86 39.16 10.40
N ILE A 20 40.22 38.05 11.03
CA ILE A 20 40.51 36.77 10.39
C ILE A 20 39.17 36.21 9.88
N VAL A 21 39.01 36.10 8.56
CA VAL A 21 37.92 35.33 7.96
C VAL A 21 38.38 33.87 7.93
N ILE A 22 37.94 33.10 8.92
CA ILE A 22 38.06 31.64 8.91
C ILE A 22 36.99 31.12 7.94
N ILE A 23 37.39 30.73 6.73
CA ILE A 23 36.53 29.96 5.83
C ILE A 23 36.50 28.53 6.38
N THR A 24 35.51 28.23 7.20
CA THR A 24 35.17 26.84 7.55
C THR A 24 34.61 26.17 6.30
N CYS A 25 35.41 25.32 5.67
CA CYS A 25 34.97 24.44 4.59
C CYS A 25 34.08 23.35 5.22
N SER A 26 32.78 23.64 5.37
CA SER A 26 31.78 22.63 5.70
C SER A 26 31.72 21.64 4.54
N PHE A 27 32.23 20.42 4.75
CA PHE A 27 31.95 19.27 3.91
C PHE A 27 30.43 19.03 3.95
N PHE A 28 29.69 19.58 2.98
CA PHE A 28 28.34 19.14 2.69
C PHE A 28 28.45 17.78 2.00
N SER A 29 28.45 16.72 2.81
CA SER A 29 28.15 15.38 2.34
C SER A 29 26.75 15.42 1.76
N PHE A 30 26.62 15.48 0.43
CA PHE A 30 25.35 15.22 -0.25
C PHE A 30 25.01 13.74 -0.05
N PHE A 31 24.41 13.42 1.10
CA PHE A 31 23.59 12.23 1.22
C PHE A 31 22.38 12.49 0.34
N ILE A 32 22.30 11.80 -0.79
CA ILE A 32 21.03 11.66 -1.50
C ILE A 32 20.18 10.76 -0.61
N GLY A 33 19.50 11.35 0.37
CA GLY A 33 18.39 10.69 1.03
C GLY A 33 17.33 10.48 -0.04
N PHE A 34 16.97 9.23 -0.33
CA PHE A 34 15.74 8.97 -1.06
C PHE A 34 14.60 9.50 -0.18
N ALA A 35 13.99 10.62 -0.59
CA ALA A 35 12.84 11.17 0.11
C ALA A 35 11.72 10.12 0.10
N GLN A 36 11.06 9.91 1.24
CA GLN A 36 9.93 8.99 1.33
C GLN A 36 8.77 9.48 0.45
N THR A 37 8.02 8.55 -0.14
CA THR A 37 6.84 8.90 -0.94
C THR A 37 5.67 9.23 0.00
N PRO A 38 5.13 10.46 0.00
CA PRO A 38 3.97 10.79 0.82
C PRO A 38 2.71 10.11 0.27
N ILE A 39 1.94 9.44 1.13
CA ILE A 39 0.72 8.70 0.77
C ILE A 39 -0.45 9.03 1.71
N SER A 40 -1.67 8.97 1.18
CA SER A 40 -2.92 9.31 1.87
C SER A 40 -4.16 8.82 1.10
N GLY A 41 -5.32 8.76 1.76
CA GLY A 41 -6.60 8.48 1.10
C GLY A 41 -6.79 7.01 0.70
N ILE A 42 -7.52 6.76 -0.38
CA ILE A 42 -7.66 5.42 -0.95
C ILE A 42 -6.48 5.17 -1.87
N VAL A 43 -5.60 4.25 -1.48
CA VAL A 43 -4.36 3.95 -2.21
C VAL A 43 -4.47 2.76 -3.16
N ASN A 44 -5.54 1.96 -3.03
CA ASN A 44 -5.76 0.77 -3.84
C ASN A 44 -6.79 1.02 -4.95
N THR A 45 -6.65 0.26 -6.03
CA THR A 45 -7.67 0.12 -7.07
C THR A 45 -8.24 -1.29 -7.05
N TYR A 46 -9.53 -1.40 -7.39
CA TYR A 46 -10.32 -2.62 -7.23
C TYR A 46 -10.98 -2.99 -8.56
N HIS A 47 -10.90 -4.27 -8.91
CA HIS A 47 -11.42 -4.79 -10.16
C HIS A 47 -12.30 -6.00 -9.89
N SER A 48 -13.58 -5.94 -10.23
CA SER A 48 -14.44 -7.13 -10.19
C SER A 48 -13.94 -8.13 -11.23
N VAL A 49 -13.71 -9.36 -10.80
CA VAL A 49 -13.33 -10.49 -11.66
C VAL A 49 -14.60 -11.16 -12.15
N VAL A 50 -14.74 -11.32 -13.46
CA VAL A 50 -15.91 -11.92 -14.12
C VAL A 50 -15.67 -13.36 -14.56
N GLU A 51 -14.41 -13.75 -14.73
CA GLU A 51 -14.02 -15.12 -15.09
C GLU A 51 -12.61 -15.42 -14.55
N VAL A 52 -12.40 -16.67 -14.13
CA VAL A 52 -11.10 -17.18 -13.68
C VAL A 52 -10.76 -18.38 -14.56
N ILE A 53 -9.59 -18.37 -15.19
CA ILE A 53 -9.12 -19.41 -16.11
C ILE A 53 -7.81 -20.01 -15.54
N PRO A 54 -7.89 -20.99 -14.61
CA PRO A 54 -6.72 -21.50 -13.88
C PRO A 54 -5.64 -22.06 -14.80
N ALA A 55 -6.03 -22.76 -15.87
CA ALA A 55 -5.09 -23.34 -16.85
C ALA A 55 -4.18 -22.32 -17.54
N LYS A 56 -4.55 -21.03 -17.51
CA LYS A 56 -3.75 -19.92 -18.07
C LYS A 56 -3.24 -18.95 -17.01
N ALA A 57 -3.52 -19.20 -15.72
CA ALA A 57 -3.35 -18.23 -14.63
C ALA A 57 -3.91 -16.84 -15.03
N CYS A 58 -5.13 -16.82 -15.57
CA CYS A 58 -5.74 -15.64 -16.16
C CYS A 58 -7.04 -15.29 -15.44
N LEU A 59 -7.25 -13.99 -15.25
CA LEU A 59 -8.44 -13.40 -14.68
C LEU A 59 -9.01 -12.42 -15.69
N ARG A 60 -10.31 -12.50 -15.98
CA ARG A 60 -10.99 -11.43 -16.73
C ARG A 60 -11.64 -10.47 -15.77
N VAL A 61 -11.45 -9.18 -15.99
CA VAL A 61 -11.92 -8.12 -15.10
C VAL A 61 -12.82 -7.12 -15.82
N THR A 62 -13.72 -6.48 -15.07
CA THR A 62 -14.65 -5.47 -15.62
C THR A 62 -13.96 -4.21 -16.15
N ASN A 63 -12.79 -3.87 -15.63
CA ASN A 63 -11.96 -2.75 -16.08
C ASN A 63 -10.49 -3.07 -15.77
N ILE A 64 -9.57 -2.49 -16.54
CA ILE A 64 -8.11 -2.65 -16.36
C ILE A 64 -7.41 -1.35 -15.97
N SER A 65 -8.18 -0.29 -15.65
CA SER A 65 -7.63 1.03 -15.34
C SER A 65 -6.60 0.92 -14.21
N SER A 66 -5.43 1.54 -14.37
CA SER A 66 -4.27 1.48 -13.44
C SER A 66 -3.54 0.14 -13.32
N LEU A 67 -4.09 -0.99 -13.81
CA LEU A 67 -3.37 -2.26 -13.80
C LEU A 67 -2.24 -2.21 -14.83
N ASP A 68 -1.03 -2.44 -14.36
CA ASP A 68 0.16 -2.50 -15.19
C ASP A 68 0.89 -3.84 -15.08
N VAL A 69 1.65 -4.16 -16.11
CA VAL A 69 2.56 -5.31 -16.09
C VAL A 69 3.57 -5.15 -14.94
N ASN A 70 3.86 -6.26 -14.26
CA ASN A 70 4.64 -6.38 -13.03
C ASN A 70 3.97 -5.86 -11.76
N SER A 71 2.75 -5.33 -11.84
CA SER A 71 2.02 -4.95 -10.62
C SER A 71 1.74 -6.16 -9.74
N ARG A 72 1.92 -6.01 -8.44
CA ARG A 72 1.48 -6.96 -7.44
C ARG A 72 -0.01 -6.79 -7.20
N VAL A 73 -0.72 -7.91 -7.16
CA VAL A 73 -2.17 -7.94 -7.01
C VAL A 73 -2.57 -8.98 -5.98
N MET A 74 -3.63 -8.71 -5.23
CA MET A 74 -4.33 -9.69 -4.41
C MET A 74 -5.60 -10.12 -5.13
N ILE A 75 -5.79 -11.42 -5.26
CA ILE A 75 -7.06 -12.01 -5.65
C ILE A 75 -7.75 -12.40 -4.35
N VAL A 76 -9.00 -12.01 -4.17
CA VAL A 76 -9.77 -12.40 -2.99
C VAL A 76 -11.23 -12.62 -3.35
N GLN A 77 -11.80 -13.74 -2.88
CA GLN A 77 -13.21 -14.03 -3.00
C GLN A 77 -13.94 -13.63 -1.74
N MET A 78 -14.87 -12.69 -1.85
CA MET A 78 -15.53 -12.14 -0.68
C MET A 78 -16.66 -13.07 -0.22
N LYS A 79 -17.55 -13.48 -1.13
CA LYS A 79 -18.77 -14.24 -0.83
C LYS A 79 -18.75 -15.65 -1.41
N GLY A 80 -19.84 -16.39 -1.24
CA GLY A 80 -20.07 -17.69 -1.87
C GLY A 80 -20.23 -18.85 -0.90
N ALA A 81 -20.33 -18.58 0.41
CA ALA A 81 -20.63 -19.61 1.39
C ALA A 81 -22.06 -20.14 1.21
N SER A 82 -22.24 -21.45 1.39
CA SER A 82 -23.55 -22.11 1.43
C SER A 82 -24.04 -22.18 2.87
N ILE A 83 -25.29 -21.79 3.09
CA ILE A 83 -25.96 -21.80 4.39
C ILE A 83 -27.27 -22.59 4.35
N ILE A 84 -27.74 -23.02 5.52
CA ILE A 84 -29.11 -23.54 5.68
C ILE A 84 -30.10 -22.37 5.48
N THR A 85 -30.97 -22.45 4.47
CA THR A 85 -31.94 -21.39 4.15
C THR A 85 -33.38 -21.75 4.52
N SER A 86 -33.61 -22.97 5.01
CA SER A 86 -34.91 -23.33 5.58
C SER A 86 -35.17 -22.52 6.84
N THR A 87 -36.41 -22.04 6.98
CA THR A 87 -36.81 -21.24 8.14
C THR A 87 -36.83 -22.11 9.39
N GLY A 88 -35.93 -21.84 10.34
CA GLY A 88 -35.84 -22.53 11.62
C GLY A 88 -34.63 -22.06 12.43
N ALA A 89 -34.41 -22.67 13.60
CA ALA A 89 -33.32 -22.29 14.50
C ALA A 89 -31.92 -22.40 13.87
N THR A 90 -31.77 -23.28 12.88
CA THR A 90 -30.53 -23.49 12.12
C THR A 90 -30.40 -22.58 10.90
N PHE A 91 -31.37 -21.69 10.63
CA PHE A 91 -31.29 -20.75 9.51
C PHE A 91 -29.96 -19.99 9.56
N GLY A 92 -29.27 -19.98 8.42
CA GLY A 92 -28.00 -19.32 8.23
C GLY A 92 -26.79 -20.08 8.74
N ASP A 93 -26.94 -21.29 9.31
CA ASP A 93 -25.81 -22.14 9.69
C ASP A 93 -24.97 -22.44 8.44
N THR A 94 -23.66 -22.23 8.54
CA THR A 94 -22.73 -22.48 7.44
C THR A 94 -22.64 -23.98 7.17
N ILE A 95 -23.06 -24.40 5.98
CA ILE A 95 -22.87 -25.76 5.47
C ILE A 95 -21.44 -25.93 4.97
N SER A 96 -20.98 -24.95 4.18
CA SER A 96 -19.65 -24.90 3.61
C SER A 96 -19.27 -23.47 3.29
N LEU A 97 -18.00 -23.13 3.52
CA LEU A 97 -17.43 -21.85 3.09
C LEU A 97 -17.20 -21.80 1.58
N ASN A 98 -17.18 -22.95 0.90
CA ASN A 98 -16.80 -23.07 -0.51
C ASN A 98 -15.51 -22.29 -0.78
N GLU A 99 -15.45 -21.46 -1.81
CA GLU A 99 -14.31 -20.59 -2.11
C GLU A 99 -14.36 -19.23 -1.37
N ALA A 100 -15.40 -18.93 -0.58
CA ALA A 100 -15.46 -17.67 0.17
C ALA A 100 -14.26 -17.54 1.11
N GLY A 101 -13.64 -16.37 1.12
CA GLY A 101 -12.41 -16.06 1.83
C GLY A 101 -11.14 -16.63 1.23
N ASN A 102 -11.19 -17.38 0.11
CA ASN A 102 -9.97 -17.71 -0.63
C ASN A 102 -9.29 -16.43 -1.09
N TYR A 103 -7.98 -16.38 -0.93
CA TYR A 103 -7.18 -15.28 -1.44
C TYR A 103 -5.78 -15.78 -1.83
N GLU A 104 -5.11 -15.04 -2.69
CA GLU A 104 -3.67 -15.20 -2.93
C GLU A 104 -3.04 -13.96 -3.55
N ILE A 105 -1.72 -13.86 -3.43
CA ILE A 105 -0.93 -12.77 -4.01
C ILE A 105 -0.32 -13.23 -5.33
N GLY A 106 -0.59 -12.46 -6.38
CA GLY A 106 -0.05 -12.64 -7.73
C GLY A 106 0.79 -11.45 -8.19
N THR A 107 1.43 -11.63 -9.34
CA THR A 107 2.08 -10.55 -10.07
C THR A 107 1.57 -10.57 -11.49
N VAL A 108 1.09 -9.44 -11.97
CA VAL A 108 0.62 -9.28 -13.35
C VAL A 108 1.80 -9.47 -14.28
N CYS A 109 1.64 -10.38 -15.22
CA CYS A 109 2.63 -10.72 -16.24
C CYS A 109 2.32 -10.05 -17.57
N TYR A 110 1.04 -10.01 -17.94
CA TYR A 110 0.60 -9.46 -19.21
C TYR A 110 -0.89 -9.10 -19.14
N ILE A 111 -1.30 -8.10 -19.92
CA ILE A 111 -2.70 -7.67 -20.03
C ILE A 111 -3.05 -7.59 -21.52
N ILE A 112 -4.17 -8.18 -21.93
CA ILE A 112 -4.73 -8.02 -23.27
C ILE A 112 -6.26 -7.95 -23.18
N GLY A 113 -6.84 -6.85 -23.68
CA GLY A 113 -8.26 -6.59 -23.49
C GLY A 113 -8.61 -6.53 -21.99
N ASP A 114 -9.59 -7.35 -21.59
CA ASP A 114 -10.04 -7.49 -20.20
C ASP A 114 -9.29 -8.60 -19.43
N SER A 115 -8.34 -9.28 -20.08
CA SER A 115 -7.68 -10.47 -19.55
C SER A 115 -6.33 -10.11 -18.92
N VAL A 116 -6.18 -10.43 -17.63
CA VAL A 116 -5.00 -10.21 -16.80
C VAL A 116 -4.35 -11.55 -16.52
N PHE A 117 -3.14 -11.75 -17.03
CA PHE A 117 -2.36 -12.97 -16.86
C PHE A 117 -1.36 -12.80 -15.72
N LEU A 118 -1.18 -13.85 -14.91
CA LEU A 118 -0.27 -13.83 -13.77
C LEU A 118 0.98 -14.66 -14.03
N PHE A 119 2.11 -14.23 -13.45
CA PHE A 119 3.39 -14.93 -13.58
C PHE A 119 3.39 -16.36 -13.03
N HIS A 120 2.56 -16.65 -12.03
CA HIS A 120 2.52 -17.91 -11.32
C HIS A 120 1.13 -18.53 -11.38
N ASN A 121 1.05 -19.85 -11.34
CA ASN A 121 -0.20 -20.62 -11.29
C ASN A 121 -1.01 -20.23 -10.06
N LEU A 122 -2.33 -20.20 -10.19
CA LEU A 122 -3.23 -20.01 -9.06
C LEU A 122 -3.10 -21.16 -8.06
N LEU A 123 -3.03 -20.84 -6.76
CA LEU A 123 -3.05 -21.82 -5.68
C LEU A 123 -4.48 -22.23 -5.32
N ASN A 124 -5.42 -21.29 -5.41
CA ASN A 124 -6.80 -21.48 -5.00
C ASN A 124 -7.75 -21.53 -6.20
N ASN A 125 -8.89 -22.17 -5.98
CA ASN A 125 -10.05 -22.05 -6.86
C ASN A 125 -10.87 -20.82 -6.47
N TYR A 126 -11.51 -20.23 -7.47
CA TYR A 126 -12.36 -19.04 -7.33
C TYR A 126 -13.62 -19.19 -8.17
N ASN A 127 -14.75 -18.76 -7.63
CA ASN A 127 -16.03 -18.71 -8.31
C ASN A 127 -16.40 -17.24 -8.62
N ALA A 128 -16.00 -16.78 -9.81
CA ALA A 128 -16.27 -15.40 -10.23
C ALA A 128 -17.76 -15.11 -10.46
N THR A 129 -18.58 -16.12 -10.78
CA THR A 129 -19.99 -15.95 -11.14
C THR A 129 -20.85 -15.55 -9.95
N SER A 130 -20.69 -16.21 -8.81
CA SER A 130 -21.52 -15.98 -7.61
C SER A 130 -20.73 -15.60 -6.35
N GLY A 131 -19.41 -15.81 -6.35
CA GLY A 131 -18.55 -15.63 -5.19
C GLY A 131 -18.06 -14.20 -4.95
N LYS A 132 -18.33 -13.25 -5.86
CA LYS A 132 -17.84 -11.86 -5.77
C LYS A 132 -16.32 -11.82 -5.56
N VAL A 133 -15.61 -12.19 -6.62
CA VAL A 133 -14.14 -12.19 -6.65
C VAL A 133 -13.67 -10.81 -7.08
N GLN A 134 -12.71 -10.24 -6.35
CA GLN A 134 -12.05 -9.00 -6.73
C GLN A 134 -10.55 -9.18 -6.85
N LEU A 135 -9.96 -8.42 -7.78
CA LEU A 135 -8.53 -8.23 -7.94
C LEU A 135 -8.19 -6.84 -7.40
N VAL A 136 -7.34 -6.79 -6.38
CA VAL A 136 -6.91 -5.55 -5.71
C VAL A 136 -5.45 -5.30 -6.07
N GLN A 137 -5.16 -4.17 -6.71
CA GLN A 137 -3.77 -3.78 -6.98
C GLN A 137 -3.13 -3.25 -5.70
N PHE A 138 -1.93 -3.75 -5.35
CA PHE A 138 -1.17 -3.21 -4.23
C PHE A 138 -0.76 -1.77 -4.52
N ALA A 139 -0.76 -0.94 -3.49
CA ALA A 139 -0.04 0.32 -3.52
C ALA A 139 1.44 0.01 -3.27
N GLU A 140 2.28 0.15 -4.29
CA GLU A 140 3.67 -0.30 -4.27
C GLU A 140 4.66 0.87 -4.21
N TYR A 141 5.55 0.85 -3.22
CA TYR A 141 6.56 1.89 -3.00
C TYR A 141 7.90 1.28 -2.65
N TYR A 142 8.99 2.03 -2.89
CA TYR A 142 10.28 1.68 -2.30
C TYR A 142 10.29 2.02 -0.80
N SER A 143 9.84 3.22 -0.44
CA SER A 143 9.57 3.66 0.93
C SER A 143 8.45 4.68 0.90
N ALA A 144 7.58 4.68 1.92
CA ALA A 144 6.41 5.55 1.98
C ALA A 144 6.18 6.14 3.38
N GLU A 145 5.63 7.35 3.40
CA GLU A 145 5.21 8.06 4.61
C GLU A 145 3.72 8.37 4.54
N VAL A 146 2.95 7.88 5.51
CA VAL A 146 1.51 8.13 5.63
C VAL A 146 1.30 9.51 6.25
N ILE A 147 1.12 10.53 5.39
CA ILE A 147 1.02 11.93 5.80
C ILE A 147 -0.41 12.39 6.11
N ASP A 148 -1.40 11.65 5.60
CA ASP A 148 -2.82 11.73 5.95
C ASP A 148 -3.42 10.33 5.96
N THR A 149 -4.60 10.17 6.58
CA THR A 149 -5.24 8.88 6.83
C THR A 149 -5.41 8.09 5.54
N ILE A 150 -4.93 6.85 5.54
CA ILE A 150 -5.25 5.88 4.48
C ILE A 150 -6.55 5.17 4.85
N LYS A 151 -7.44 4.99 3.87
CA LYS A 151 -8.72 4.30 4.07
C LYS A 151 -8.98 3.28 2.97
N ALA A 152 -9.56 2.14 3.30
CA ALA A 152 -10.20 1.29 2.31
C ALA A 152 -11.38 2.05 1.66
N ALA A 153 -11.62 1.83 0.37
CA ALA A 153 -12.96 2.08 -0.17
C ALA A 153 -13.95 1.17 0.57
N PRO A 154 -15.15 1.63 0.97
CA PRO A 154 -16.16 0.76 1.56
C PRO A 154 -16.50 -0.41 0.62
N TRP A 155 -16.81 -1.57 1.20
CA TRP A 155 -17.37 -2.68 0.45
C TRP A 155 -18.61 -2.25 -0.34
N ASN A 156 -18.76 -2.79 -1.54
CA ASN A 156 -19.93 -2.59 -2.36
C ASN A 156 -20.38 -3.92 -2.95
N ASN A 157 -21.42 -4.52 -2.35
CA ASN A 157 -21.94 -5.82 -2.75
C ASN A 157 -22.45 -5.87 -4.21
N THR A 158 -22.96 -4.74 -4.72
CA THR A 158 -23.44 -4.63 -6.12
C THR A 158 -22.29 -4.87 -7.09
N THR A 159 -21.19 -4.13 -6.93
CA THR A 159 -19.99 -4.25 -7.77
C THR A 159 -19.11 -5.44 -7.39
N GLY A 160 -19.21 -5.94 -6.15
CA GLY A 160 -18.33 -6.99 -5.62
C GLY A 160 -16.92 -6.52 -5.29
N THR A 161 -16.72 -5.23 -5.00
CA THR A 161 -15.39 -4.62 -4.80
C THR A 161 -15.33 -3.74 -3.55
N GLY A 162 -14.12 -3.43 -3.08
CA GLY A 162 -13.87 -2.60 -1.91
C GLY A 162 -13.52 -3.40 -0.66
N GLY A 163 -13.38 -2.71 0.47
CA GLY A 163 -13.14 -3.28 1.79
C GLY A 163 -11.72 -3.78 2.03
N VAL A 164 -10.74 -3.42 1.19
CA VAL A 164 -9.35 -3.88 1.30
C VAL A 164 -8.36 -2.71 1.24
N VAL A 165 -7.38 -2.67 2.15
CA VAL A 165 -6.13 -1.91 1.99
C VAL A 165 -4.99 -2.91 1.76
N ALA A 166 -4.23 -2.75 0.68
CA ALA A 166 -3.08 -3.61 0.37
C ALA A 166 -1.85 -2.76 0.01
N ILE A 167 -0.84 -2.75 0.87
CA ILE A 167 0.36 -1.91 0.70
C ILE A 167 1.60 -2.80 0.66
N PHE A 168 2.47 -2.53 -0.31
CA PHE A 168 3.80 -3.10 -0.40
C PHE A 168 4.85 -1.98 -0.35
N CYS A 169 5.77 -2.06 0.60
CA CYS A 169 6.96 -1.20 0.68
C CYS A 169 8.21 -2.08 0.65
N ASP A 170 9.16 -1.79 -0.23
CA ASP A 170 10.41 -2.56 -0.26
C ASP A 170 11.26 -2.33 1.02
N GLN A 171 11.23 -1.11 1.55
CA GLN A 171 11.92 -0.72 2.78
C GLN A 171 10.91 -0.24 3.84
N ASP A 172 10.81 1.08 4.04
CA ASP A 172 10.11 1.69 5.17
C ASP A 172 8.66 2.04 4.83
N LEU A 173 7.75 1.69 5.74
CA LEU A 173 6.43 2.29 5.87
C LEU A 173 6.37 3.10 7.17
N ILE A 174 6.27 4.43 7.05
CA ILE A 174 6.28 5.36 8.18
C ILE A 174 4.85 5.87 8.42
N LEU A 175 4.32 5.69 9.62
CA LEU A 175 2.98 6.13 9.98
C LEU A 175 3.02 7.48 10.72
N GLN A 176 2.84 8.60 10.00
CA GLN A 176 2.53 9.88 10.68
C GLN A 176 1.03 10.03 10.95
N LYS A 177 0.21 9.26 10.23
CA LYS A 177 -1.23 9.19 10.31
C LYS A 177 -1.69 7.72 10.19
N PRO A 178 -2.93 7.40 10.59
CA PRO A 178 -3.38 6.02 10.67
C PRO A 178 -3.75 5.40 9.32
N ILE A 179 -3.80 4.07 9.30
CA ILE A 179 -4.33 3.25 8.19
C ILE A 179 -5.60 2.55 8.66
N TYR A 180 -6.73 2.79 8.00
CA TYR A 180 -8.03 2.30 8.40
C TYR A 180 -8.74 1.46 7.33
N ALA A 181 -9.29 0.34 7.77
CA ALA A 181 -10.37 -0.41 7.15
C ALA A 181 -11.54 -0.54 8.15
N ASP A 182 -11.68 0.42 9.06
CA ASP A 182 -12.79 0.48 10.02
C ASP A 182 -14.11 0.66 9.28
N SER A 183 -15.13 -0.14 9.62
CA SER A 183 -16.47 -0.08 9.03
C SER A 183 -16.49 -0.10 7.49
N SER A 184 -15.50 -0.74 6.87
CA SER A 184 -15.41 -0.88 5.40
C SER A 184 -15.68 -2.30 4.90
N GLY A 185 -16.06 -3.20 5.80
CA GLY A 185 -16.39 -4.60 5.57
C GLY A 185 -17.85 -4.80 5.14
N TYR A 186 -18.45 -5.94 5.49
CA TYR A 186 -19.84 -6.21 5.09
C TYR A 186 -20.84 -5.23 5.70
N ASP A 187 -21.85 -4.83 4.92
CA ASP A 187 -22.83 -3.83 5.31
C ASP A 187 -23.67 -4.31 6.51
N GLY A 188 -23.92 -3.41 7.46
CA GLY A 188 -24.90 -3.61 8.51
C GLY A 188 -26.33 -3.65 7.96
N GLY A 189 -27.25 -4.28 8.70
CA GLY A 189 -28.66 -4.31 8.34
C GLY A 189 -29.21 -2.88 8.24
N ALA A 190 -29.86 -2.55 7.13
CA ALA A 190 -30.40 -1.22 6.91
C ALA A 190 -31.55 -0.89 7.87
N PHE A 191 -31.72 0.39 8.19
CA PHE A 191 -32.89 0.88 8.90
C PHE A 191 -34.10 0.96 7.95
N ILE A 192 -35.23 0.40 8.37
CA ILE A 192 -36.55 0.67 7.79
C ILE A 192 -37.55 0.79 8.93
N GLN A 193 -38.43 1.79 8.83
CA GLN A 193 -39.54 1.99 9.76
C GLN A 193 -40.74 1.10 9.40
N SER A 194 -41.21 0.33 10.38
CA SER A 194 -42.47 -0.42 10.36
C SER A 194 -43.66 0.50 10.61
N ASN A 195 -44.84 0.12 10.12
CA ASN A 195 -46.10 0.79 10.47
C ASN A 195 -46.59 0.49 11.91
N GLY A 196 -45.87 -0.35 12.66
CA GLY A 196 -46.18 -0.68 14.06
C GLY A 196 -47.27 -1.71 14.28
N THR A 197 -47.78 -2.36 13.22
CA THR A 197 -48.78 -3.42 13.36
C THR A 197 -48.18 -4.66 14.02
N CYS A 198 -48.78 -5.13 15.11
CA CYS A 198 -48.30 -6.28 15.89
C CYS A 198 -49.44 -7.06 16.56
N SER A 199 -49.20 -8.32 16.91
CA SER A 199 -50.16 -9.20 17.59
C SER A 199 -49.44 -10.29 18.40
N ASP A 200 -49.90 -10.56 19.61
CA ASP A 200 -49.40 -11.67 20.43
C ASP A 200 -50.02 -13.03 20.03
N ALA A 201 -51.18 -13.03 19.35
CA ALA A 201 -51.81 -14.26 18.88
C ALA A 201 -51.07 -14.85 17.67
N PHE A 202 -50.48 -13.99 16.83
CA PHE A 202 -49.70 -14.38 15.64
C PHE A 202 -48.35 -13.66 15.66
N PRO A 203 -47.45 -14.03 16.58
CA PRO A 203 -46.19 -13.32 16.76
C PRO A 203 -45.25 -13.57 15.58
N ALA A 204 -44.43 -12.58 15.24
CA ALA A 204 -43.38 -12.73 14.24
C ALA A 204 -42.22 -13.59 14.76
N ASN A 205 -42.36 -14.92 14.71
CA ASN A 205 -41.41 -15.88 15.25
C ASN A 205 -40.48 -16.55 14.21
N SER A 206 -40.68 -16.28 12.92
CA SER A 206 -39.86 -16.83 11.84
C SER A 206 -38.43 -16.31 11.92
N TYR A 207 -37.50 -17.08 11.36
CA TYR A 207 -36.10 -16.72 11.23
C TYR A 207 -35.80 -15.89 9.97
N ALA A 208 -36.70 -15.91 8.99
CA ALA A 208 -36.56 -15.19 7.74
C ALA A 208 -37.88 -14.51 7.35
N TYR A 209 -37.76 -13.26 6.92
CA TYR A 209 -38.82 -12.41 6.39
C TYR A 209 -38.29 -11.57 5.23
N ASN A 210 -39.20 -10.96 4.47
CA ASN A 210 -38.85 -9.90 3.54
C ASN A 210 -38.84 -8.56 4.31
N ALA A 211 -37.65 -8.00 4.57
CA ALA A 211 -37.52 -6.75 5.33
C ALA A 211 -38.01 -5.51 4.56
N SER A 212 -38.16 -5.59 3.23
CA SER A 212 -38.71 -4.50 2.41
C SER A 212 -40.23 -4.32 2.58
N ILE A 213 -40.93 -5.26 3.22
CA ILE A 213 -42.36 -5.11 3.53
C ILE A 213 -42.49 -4.29 4.81
N THR A 214 -43.12 -3.13 4.74
CA THR A 214 -43.29 -2.21 5.89
C THR A 214 -44.60 -2.42 6.66
N THR A 215 -45.54 -3.20 6.12
CA THR A 215 -46.89 -3.38 6.69
C THR A 215 -47.42 -4.83 6.53
N PRO A 216 -47.49 -5.62 7.61
CA PRO A 216 -46.68 -5.47 8.82
C PRO A 216 -45.22 -5.84 8.51
N GLN A 217 -44.27 -4.99 8.91
CA GLN A 217 -42.87 -5.42 8.91
C GLN A 217 -42.68 -6.45 10.02
N SER A 218 -42.43 -7.71 9.66
CA SER A 218 -42.31 -8.79 10.66
C SER A 218 -40.88 -9.00 11.15
N GLY A 219 -39.89 -8.50 10.41
CA GLY A 219 -38.48 -8.53 10.82
C GLY A 219 -37.64 -7.49 10.11
N ALA A 220 -36.73 -6.87 10.86
CA ALA A 220 -35.77 -5.89 10.37
C ALA A 220 -34.65 -6.55 9.56
N TYR A 221 -33.90 -5.76 8.79
CA TYR A 221 -32.82 -6.29 7.96
C TYR A 221 -31.74 -7.00 8.77
N LYS A 222 -31.27 -8.12 8.23
CA LYS A 222 -30.06 -8.81 8.67
C LYS A 222 -28.83 -8.03 8.22
N GLY A 223 -27.72 -8.20 8.93
CA GLY A 223 -26.42 -7.78 8.45
C GLY A 223 -25.93 -8.67 7.30
N GLU A 224 -25.11 -8.10 6.44
CA GLU A 224 -24.47 -8.83 5.36
C GLU A 224 -23.32 -9.71 5.90
N GLY A 225 -23.06 -10.82 5.23
CA GLY A 225 -21.92 -11.69 5.48
C GLY A 225 -21.42 -12.39 4.21
N VAL A 226 -20.65 -13.45 4.36
CA VAL A 226 -20.08 -14.25 3.25
C VAL A 226 -21.12 -14.99 2.42
N ALA A 227 -22.34 -15.16 2.94
CA ALA A 227 -23.45 -15.82 2.26
C ALA A 227 -24.33 -14.79 1.53
N THR A 228 -24.91 -15.21 0.42
CA THR A 228 -25.95 -14.44 -0.28
C THR A 228 -27.32 -14.99 0.10
N ILE A 229 -28.22 -14.10 0.50
CA ILE A 229 -29.63 -14.42 0.82
C ILE A 229 -30.56 -13.76 -0.18
N THR A 230 -31.75 -14.34 -0.37
CA THR A 230 -32.77 -13.75 -1.25
C THR A 230 -33.45 -12.56 -0.56
N THR A 231 -34.10 -11.71 -1.36
CA THR A 231 -34.89 -10.58 -0.83
C THR A 231 -35.99 -11.02 0.13
N THR A 232 -36.58 -12.20 -0.08
CA THR A 232 -37.59 -12.82 0.80
C THR A 232 -37.03 -13.28 2.14
N GLN A 233 -35.72 -13.30 2.30
CA GLN A 233 -35.00 -13.71 3.51
C GLN A 233 -34.14 -12.58 4.07
N SER A 234 -34.25 -11.37 3.52
CA SER A 234 -33.43 -10.20 3.89
C SER A 234 -33.63 -9.74 5.34
N GLY A 235 -34.74 -10.12 5.98
CA GLY A 235 -35.13 -9.70 7.32
C GLY A 235 -35.34 -10.82 8.33
N GLY A 236 -35.39 -10.44 9.61
CA GLY A 236 -35.75 -11.28 10.74
C GLY A 236 -34.56 -11.85 11.52
N ARG A 237 -34.85 -12.62 12.56
CA ARG A 237 -33.86 -13.01 13.59
C ARG A 237 -32.74 -13.94 13.19
N GLY A 238 -32.90 -14.77 12.16
CA GLY A 238 -31.83 -15.72 11.79
C GLY A 238 -30.59 -15.01 11.23
N ALA A 239 -29.41 -15.32 11.75
CA ALA A 239 -28.14 -14.75 11.29
C ALA A 239 -27.61 -15.48 10.04
N PRO A 240 -27.41 -14.80 8.89
CA PRO A 240 -26.93 -15.44 7.66
C PRO A 240 -25.40 -15.57 7.68
N ALA A 241 -24.88 -16.78 7.98
CA ALA A 241 -23.46 -17.01 8.23
C ALA A 241 -22.92 -16.00 9.26
N ASN A 242 -21.91 -15.23 8.91
CA ASN A 242 -21.28 -14.27 9.81
C ASN A 242 -22.00 -12.90 9.89
N GLY A 243 -23.07 -12.67 9.12
CA GLY A 243 -23.93 -11.49 9.29
C GLY A 243 -24.86 -11.64 10.51
N GLY A 244 -25.11 -10.57 11.25
CA GLY A 244 -26.01 -10.56 12.40
C GLY A 244 -27.49 -10.66 12.00
N GLY A 245 -28.30 -11.36 12.80
CA GLY A 245 -29.75 -11.42 12.60
C GLY A 245 -30.43 -10.09 12.93
N GLY A 246 -31.45 -9.70 12.18
CA GLY A 246 -32.27 -8.52 12.51
C GLY A 246 -33.21 -8.77 13.68
N GLY A 247 -33.80 -7.72 14.25
CA GLY A 247 -34.86 -7.86 15.24
C GLY A 247 -36.20 -8.23 14.60
N ASN A 248 -36.97 -9.13 15.22
CA ASN A 248 -38.35 -9.37 14.81
C ASN A 248 -39.34 -8.38 15.45
N ASN A 249 -40.50 -8.27 14.82
CA ASN A 249 -41.64 -7.57 15.39
C ASN A 249 -42.07 -8.22 16.72
N HIS A 250 -42.30 -7.50 17.81
CA HIS A 250 -42.29 -6.04 17.95
C HIS A 250 -41.07 -5.55 18.72
N ASN A 251 -40.31 -4.64 18.11
CA ASN A 251 -39.22 -3.87 18.72
C ASN A 251 -38.14 -4.71 19.41
N ASN A 252 -37.84 -5.87 18.85
CA ASN A 252 -36.66 -6.64 19.25
C ASN A 252 -35.41 -6.09 18.56
N SER A 253 -34.25 -6.32 19.16
CA SER A 253 -32.98 -5.74 18.71
C SER A 253 -32.18 -6.70 17.84
N GLY A 254 -31.29 -6.15 17.01
CA GLY A 254 -30.42 -6.90 16.12
C GLY A 254 -29.25 -7.57 16.85
N GLY A 255 -28.81 -8.71 16.32
CA GLY A 255 -27.59 -9.40 16.76
C GLY A 255 -26.34 -8.80 16.13
N GLY A 256 -25.20 -8.94 16.78
CA GLY A 256 -23.91 -8.49 16.28
C GLY A 256 -23.36 -9.39 15.17
N GLY A 257 -22.56 -8.81 14.28
CA GLY A 257 -21.84 -9.55 13.24
C GLY A 257 -20.70 -10.39 13.81
N ALA A 258 -20.17 -11.28 12.97
CA ALA A 258 -19.09 -12.19 13.33
C ALA A 258 -17.92 -12.17 12.34
N ASN A 259 -16.77 -12.66 12.82
CA ASN A 259 -15.63 -13.06 12.02
C ASN A 259 -15.29 -14.52 12.38
N LEU A 260 -14.08 -14.83 12.83
CA LEU A 260 -13.70 -16.20 13.21
C LEU A 260 -14.41 -16.70 14.48
N ASN A 261 -14.86 -15.78 15.31
CA ASN A 261 -15.64 -16.03 16.52
C ASN A 261 -17.03 -15.40 16.40
N PRO A 262 -18.03 -15.89 17.15
CA PRO A 262 -19.41 -15.44 16.99
C PRO A 262 -19.62 -14.02 17.55
N GLY A 263 -20.63 -13.33 17.01
CA GLY A 263 -21.12 -12.08 17.56
C GLY A 263 -21.96 -12.29 18.82
N GLY A 264 -22.50 -11.21 19.36
CA GLY A 264 -23.43 -11.21 20.47
C GLY A 264 -24.88 -11.28 19.98
N ILE A 265 -25.74 -11.97 20.73
CA ILE A 265 -27.19 -11.95 20.47
C ILE A 265 -27.77 -10.56 20.81
N GLY A 266 -28.82 -10.16 20.09
CA GLY A 266 -29.56 -8.93 20.38
C GLY A 266 -30.35 -9.02 21.69
N GLY A 267 -30.76 -7.88 22.22
CA GLY A 267 -31.71 -7.80 23.32
C GLY A 267 -33.15 -7.98 22.81
N GLY A 268 -34.02 -8.48 23.68
CA GLY A 268 -35.40 -8.76 23.33
C GLY A 268 -36.38 -7.77 23.95
N ASN A 269 -37.61 -7.78 23.44
CA ASN A 269 -38.72 -7.12 24.09
C ASN A 269 -39.04 -7.84 25.41
N SER A 270 -39.11 -7.06 26.49
CA SER A 270 -39.43 -7.50 27.85
C SER A 270 -40.58 -6.70 28.49
N SER A 271 -41.36 -6.01 27.64
CA SER A 271 -42.57 -5.28 28.02
C SER A 271 -43.56 -6.18 28.77
N SER A 272 -44.33 -5.62 29.69
CA SER A 272 -45.29 -6.35 30.53
C SER A 272 -46.66 -5.68 30.52
N GLY A 273 -47.75 -6.41 30.79
CA GLY A 273 -49.09 -5.79 30.91
C GLY A 273 -49.63 -5.08 29.65
N VAL A 274 -48.96 -5.21 28.50
CA VAL A 274 -49.33 -4.64 27.21
C VAL A 274 -49.28 -5.72 26.13
N GLY A 275 -49.84 -5.44 24.95
CA GLY A 275 -49.67 -6.31 23.78
C GLY A 275 -48.30 -6.17 23.12
N CYS A 276 -47.93 -7.18 22.34
CA CYS A 276 -46.70 -7.24 21.52
C CYS A 276 -45.43 -7.30 22.36
N THR A 277 -45.36 -8.34 23.19
CA THR A 277 -44.32 -8.52 24.22
C THR A 277 -43.35 -9.67 23.91
N ALA A 278 -43.55 -10.36 22.78
CA ALA A 278 -42.76 -11.53 22.43
C ALA A 278 -41.27 -11.22 22.25
N THR A 279 -40.44 -11.94 23.01
CA THR A 279 -38.98 -11.92 22.87
C THR A 279 -38.55 -12.70 21.64
N ARG A 280 -38.13 -11.96 20.60
CA ARG A 280 -37.74 -12.45 19.27
C ARG A 280 -36.51 -11.68 18.75
N ARG A 281 -35.50 -11.59 19.61
CA ARG A 281 -34.19 -10.95 19.36
C ARG A 281 -33.46 -11.54 18.15
N GLY A 282 -32.66 -10.70 17.50
CA GLY A 282 -31.74 -11.09 16.45
C GLY A 282 -30.67 -12.04 16.99
N GLU A 283 -30.41 -13.11 16.25
CA GLU A 283 -29.35 -14.06 16.55
C GLU A 283 -27.97 -13.47 16.22
N ALA A 284 -26.96 -13.95 16.95
CA ALA A 284 -25.57 -13.61 16.70
C ALA A 284 -25.11 -14.09 15.32
N GLY A 285 -24.27 -13.28 14.66
CA GLY A 285 -23.45 -13.74 13.55
C GLY A 285 -22.65 -14.97 13.95
N LYS A 286 -22.48 -15.91 13.02
CA LYS A 286 -21.88 -17.21 13.25
C LYS A 286 -20.39 -17.18 12.99
N ALA A 287 -19.64 -17.91 13.81
CA ALA A 287 -18.21 -18.07 13.68
C ALA A 287 -17.82 -18.67 12.32
N MET A 288 -16.84 -18.06 11.67
CA MET A 288 -16.22 -18.54 10.45
C MET A 288 -15.09 -19.52 10.80
N SER A 289 -15.47 -20.71 11.27
CA SER A 289 -14.56 -21.76 11.71
C SER A 289 -14.46 -22.92 10.71
N ASN A 290 -13.57 -23.90 10.97
CA ASN A 290 -13.37 -25.12 10.17
C ASN A 290 -12.81 -24.91 8.75
N TRP A 291 -11.66 -24.25 8.67
CA TRP A 291 -10.88 -24.09 7.45
C TRP A 291 -9.40 -24.28 7.79
N SER A 292 -8.56 -24.65 6.81
CA SER A 292 -7.14 -25.01 7.01
C SER A 292 -6.21 -23.83 7.36
N GLY A 293 -6.74 -22.72 7.88
CA GLY A 293 -5.95 -21.55 8.21
C GLY A 293 -5.54 -20.67 7.02
N GLN A 294 -6.02 -20.90 5.79
CA GLN A 294 -5.66 -20.09 4.61
C GLN A 294 -6.71 -19.11 4.04
N LYS A 295 -7.94 -19.06 4.56
CA LYS A 295 -8.99 -18.10 4.18
C LYS A 295 -8.93 -16.82 5.03
N ILE A 296 -9.44 -15.71 4.49
CA ILE A 296 -9.56 -14.44 5.21
C ILE A 296 -10.94 -13.83 4.98
N PHE A 297 -11.44 -13.07 5.95
CA PHE A 297 -12.79 -12.52 5.90
C PHE A 297 -12.82 -11.07 6.36
N MET A 298 -13.66 -10.27 5.70
CA MET A 298 -14.17 -9.04 6.32
C MET A 298 -15.07 -9.41 7.51
N GLY A 299 -15.18 -8.50 8.46
CA GLY A 299 -16.18 -8.62 9.52
C GLY A 299 -17.59 -8.63 8.92
N GLY A 300 -18.46 -9.46 9.46
CA GLY A 300 -19.89 -9.44 9.15
C GLY A 300 -20.57 -8.18 9.70
N GLY A 301 -21.57 -7.67 8.99
CA GLY A 301 -22.39 -6.57 9.46
C GLY A 301 -23.31 -7.00 10.61
N GLY A 302 -23.62 -6.10 11.53
CA GLY A 302 -24.65 -6.30 12.55
C GLY A 302 -26.05 -6.28 11.96
N GLY A 303 -27.03 -6.90 12.62
CA GLY A 303 -28.44 -6.81 12.24
C GLY A 303 -29.09 -5.51 12.71
N ALA A 304 -30.11 -5.03 12.00
CA ALA A 304 -30.90 -3.88 12.42
C ALA A 304 -31.86 -4.25 13.56
N GLY A 305 -32.19 -3.27 14.40
CA GLY A 305 -33.32 -3.37 15.33
C GLY A 305 -34.65 -3.18 14.61
N HIS A 306 -35.72 -3.78 15.14
CA HIS A 306 -37.07 -3.49 14.66
C HIS A 306 -37.53 -2.13 15.22
N SER A 307 -38.06 -1.26 14.37
CA SER A 307 -38.51 0.08 14.75
C SER A 307 -39.85 0.42 14.13
N ASN A 308 -40.70 1.13 14.88
CA ASN A 308 -41.97 1.63 14.36
C ASN A 308 -42.23 3.13 14.62
N ASN A 309 -41.41 3.81 15.42
CA ASN A 309 -41.62 5.23 15.72
C ASN A 309 -40.73 6.18 14.89
N GLY A 310 -39.62 5.67 14.32
CA GLY A 310 -38.72 6.43 13.43
C GLY A 310 -37.91 7.54 14.10
N LEU A 311 -37.79 7.53 15.43
CA LEU A 311 -37.10 8.58 16.19
C LEU A 311 -35.57 8.51 16.06
N THR A 312 -35.02 7.34 15.75
CA THR A 312 -33.58 7.08 15.66
C THR A 312 -33.28 6.05 14.57
N SER A 313 -32.09 6.13 13.95
CA SER A 313 -31.61 5.09 13.03
C SER A 313 -31.13 3.88 13.82
N VAL A 314 -31.82 2.76 13.68
CA VAL A 314 -31.50 1.48 14.36
C VAL A 314 -30.83 0.47 13.43
N ASN A 315 -30.05 0.97 12.46
CA ASN A 315 -29.26 0.14 11.55
C ASN A 315 -28.21 -0.69 12.30
N GLY A 316 -27.83 -1.82 11.73
CA GLY A 316 -26.64 -2.54 12.17
C GLY A 316 -25.37 -1.77 11.84
N GLY A 317 -24.30 -2.03 12.58
CA GLY A 317 -22.97 -1.52 12.26
C GLY A 317 -22.29 -2.34 11.16
N ASP A 318 -21.58 -1.67 10.26
CA ASP A 318 -20.81 -2.32 9.20
C ASP A 318 -19.61 -3.07 9.77
N GLY A 319 -19.21 -4.19 9.18
CA GLY A 319 -18.01 -4.92 9.59
C GLY A 319 -16.71 -4.19 9.26
N GLY A 320 -15.59 -4.64 9.83
CA GLY A 320 -14.25 -4.19 9.45
C GLY A 320 -13.78 -4.84 8.15
N GLY A 321 -12.97 -4.12 7.36
CA GLY A 321 -12.39 -4.61 6.11
C GLY A 321 -11.15 -5.49 6.30
N ILE A 322 -10.32 -5.56 5.27
CA ILE A 322 -9.05 -6.30 5.25
C ILE A 322 -7.90 -5.30 5.11
N ILE A 323 -6.85 -5.44 5.90
CA ILE A 323 -5.58 -4.73 5.72
C ILE A 323 -4.48 -5.76 5.46
N PHE A 324 -3.72 -5.59 4.39
CA PHE A 324 -2.50 -6.34 4.11
C PHE A 324 -1.35 -5.35 3.98
N ILE A 325 -0.36 -5.45 4.87
CA ILE A 325 0.88 -4.67 4.76
C ILE A 325 2.04 -5.63 4.61
N TRP A 326 2.84 -5.40 3.57
CA TRP A 326 4.11 -6.06 3.34
C TRP A 326 5.21 -5.00 3.29
N ALA A 327 6.06 -4.94 4.31
CA ALA A 327 7.15 -3.98 4.39
C ALA A 327 8.38 -4.62 5.04
N ASN A 328 9.58 -4.07 4.81
CA ASN A 328 10.77 -4.49 5.55
C ASN A 328 10.78 -3.86 6.96
N ASN A 329 10.40 -2.58 7.06
CA ASN A 329 10.33 -1.85 8.32
C ASN A 329 8.97 -1.14 8.45
N LEU A 330 8.33 -1.26 9.61
CA LEU A 330 7.16 -0.47 9.98
C LEU A 330 7.53 0.49 11.12
N ILE A 331 7.43 1.79 10.87
CA ILE A 331 7.71 2.84 11.85
C ILE A 331 6.37 3.44 12.29
N GLY A 332 5.93 3.14 13.51
CA GLY A 332 4.55 3.39 13.94
C GLY A 332 4.23 4.80 14.44
N ASN A 333 5.20 5.52 15.02
CA ASN A 333 5.06 6.86 15.61
C ASN A 333 3.76 7.11 16.44
N GLY A 334 3.24 6.08 17.11
CA GLY A 334 2.02 6.14 17.92
C GLY A 334 0.71 6.10 17.14
N ASN A 335 0.72 5.72 15.86
CA ASN A 335 -0.47 5.66 15.00
C ASN A 335 -1.10 4.26 14.94
N ASN A 336 -2.35 4.23 14.44
CA ASN A 336 -3.16 3.03 14.35
C ASN A 336 -3.06 2.37 12.96
N ILE A 337 -3.08 1.04 12.95
CA ILE A 337 -3.53 0.19 11.84
C ILE A 337 -4.79 -0.51 12.33
N SER A 338 -5.96 -0.16 11.80
CA SER A 338 -7.24 -0.59 12.38
C SER A 338 -8.21 -1.11 11.32
N ALA A 339 -8.86 -2.23 11.62
CA ALA A 339 -9.94 -2.84 10.84
C ALA A 339 -11.13 -3.16 11.75
N ASN A 340 -11.54 -2.20 12.57
CA ASN A 340 -12.59 -2.37 13.57
C ASN A 340 -14.00 -2.41 12.94
N GLY A 341 -14.90 -3.13 13.60
CA GLY A 341 -16.32 -3.12 13.29
C GLY A 341 -17.01 -1.83 13.74
N GLY A 342 -18.06 -1.43 13.02
CA GLY A 342 -18.89 -0.27 13.32
C GLY A 342 -19.88 -0.51 14.46
N LYS A 343 -20.20 0.55 15.21
CA LYS A 343 -21.20 0.51 16.28
C LYS A 343 -22.62 0.37 15.69
N GLY A 344 -23.48 -0.40 16.34
CA GLY A 344 -24.90 -0.47 16.01
C GLY A 344 -25.68 0.79 16.39
N GLY A 345 -26.74 1.10 15.63
CA GLY A 345 -27.63 2.23 15.87
C GLY A 345 -28.38 2.11 17.21
N SER A 346 -28.37 3.16 18.02
CA SER A 346 -29.10 3.19 19.30
C SER A 346 -30.56 3.55 19.08
N SER A 347 -31.45 3.10 19.97
CA SER A 347 -32.89 3.29 19.84
C SER A 347 -33.49 4.16 20.95
N VAL A 348 -34.59 4.86 20.61
CA VAL A 348 -35.54 5.41 21.59
C VAL A 348 -36.90 4.74 21.36
N SER A 349 -37.34 3.95 22.34
CA SER A 349 -38.60 3.21 22.38
C SER A 349 -38.77 2.15 21.29
N ASP A 350 -37.66 1.64 20.76
CA ASP A 350 -37.59 0.64 19.68
C ASP A 350 -36.46 -0.37 19.96
N GLY A 351 -36.31 -1.39 19.11
CA GLY A 351 -35.15 -2.27 19.13
C GLY A 351 -33.91 -1.58 18.58
N ALA A 352 -32.75 -1.80 19.20
CA ALA A 352 -31.46 -1.24 18.77
C ALA A 352 -30.74 -2.15 17.74
N GLY A 353 -29.82 -1.58 16.98
CA GLY A 353 -28.98 -2.30 16.02
C GLY A 353 -27.78 -3.00 16.67
N GLY A 354 -27.39 -4.15 16.11
CA GLY A 354 -26.18 -4.87 16.51
C GLY A 354 -24.91 -4.25 15.94
N GLY A 355 -23.77 -4.44 16.61
CA GLY A 355 -22.47 -3.99 16.12
C GLY A 355 -21.89 -4.90 15.04
N GLY A 356 -21.11 -4.34 14.11
CA GLY A 356 -20.36 -5.10 13.10
C GLY A 356 -19.13 -5.77 13.70
N ALA A 357 -18.69 -6.88 13.14
CA ALA A 357 -17.47 -7.54 13.60
C ALA A 357 -16.18 -6.84 13.13
N GLY A 358 -15.09 -7.07 13.85
CA GLY A 358 -13.74 -6.73 13.40
C GLY A 358 -13.36 -7.47 12.11
N GLY A 359 -12.48 -6.86 11.34
CA GLY A 359 -11.99 -7.34 10.05
C GLY A 359 -10.76 -8.23 10.15
N THR A 360 -9.97 -8.30 9.08
CA THR A 360 -8.71 -9.06 9.03
C THR A 360 -7.53 -8.13 8.82
N ILE A 361 -6.44 -8.32 9.56
CA ILE A 361 -5.16 -7.64 9.34
C ILE A 361 -4.07 -8.69 9.10
N ILE A 362 -3.28 -8.53 8.03
CA ILE A 362 -2.13 -9.37 7.72
C ILE A 362 -0.90 -8.46 7.65
N LEU A 363 0.09 -8.74 8.50
CA LEU A 363 1.35 -7.99 8.56
C LEU A 363 2.50 -8.94 8.22
N SER A 364 3.07 -8.71 7.04
CA SER A 364 4.32 -9.31 6.59
C SER A 364 5.44 -8.31 6.81
N VAL A 365 5.86 -8.15 8.06
CA VAL A 365 6.85 -7.15 8.49
C VAL A 365 7.82 -7.77 9.50
N PRO A 366 9.14 -7.81 9.20
CA PRO A 366 10.13 -8.33 10.14
C PRO A 366 10.59 -7.32 11.20
N ASN A 367 10.56 -6.02 10.90
CA ASN A 367 11.09 -5.00 11.82
C ASN A 367 10.04 -3.95 12.17
N TYR A 368 9.85 -3.71 13.47
CA TYR A 368 8.93 -2.72 14.01
C TYR A 368 9.71 -1.68 14.82
N PHE A 369 9.45 -0.39 14.57
CA PHE A 369 10.08 0.73 15.25
C PHE A 369 9.04 1.72 15.78
N GLY A 370 9.27 2.24 16.99
CA GLY A 370 8.32 3.11 17.66
C GLY A 370 7.03 2.38 18.08
N SER A 371 6.11 3.10 18.72
CA SER A 371 4.81 2.55 19.10
C SER A 371 3.89 2.44 17.88
N VAL A 372 3.16 1.33 17.77
CA VAL A 372 2.08 1.14 16.80
C VAL A 372 0.92 0.42 17.49
N PHE A 373 -0.31 0.81 17.16
CA PHE A 373 -1.52 0.18 17.65
C PHE A 373 -2.20 -0.60 16.52
N ILE A 374 -2.34 -1.91 16.67
CA ILE A 374 -2.91 -2.79 15.65
C ILE A 374 -4.24 -3.33 16.18
N LYS A 375 -5.36 -3.00 15.52
CA LYS A 375 -6.70 -3.24 16.07
C LYS A 375 -7.64 -3.90 15.06
N ALA A 376 -8.32 -4.95 15.48
CA ALA A 376 -9.43 -5.55 14.76
C ALA A 376 -10.56 -5.87 15.77
N ASP A 377 -11.00 -4.85 16.51
CA ASP A 377 -12.04 -4.97 17.52
C ASP A 377 -13.45 -5.01 16.88
N GLY A 378 -14.37 -5.69 17.54
CA GLY A 378 -15.79 -5.64 17.21
C GLY A 378 -16.45 -4.33 17.62
N GLY A 379 -17.46 -3.91 16.86
CA GLY A 379 -18.28 -2.75 17.18
C GLY A 379 -19.26 -3.05 18.32
N ASN A 380 -19.49 -2.06 19.19
CA ASN A 380 -20.48 -2.19 20.26
C ASN A 380 -21.92 -2.25 19.71
N GLY A 381 -22.80 -2.97 20.39
CA GLY A 381 -24.23 -2.90 20.14
C GLY A 381 -24.81 -1.52 20.47
N GLY A 382 -25.89 -1.13 19.79
CA GLY A 382 -26.63 0.08 20.10
C GLY A 382 -27.32 0.00 21.46
N GLY A 383 -27.34 1.09 22.22
CA GLY A 383 -28.14 1.15 23.45
C GLY A 383 -29.62 1.30 23.13
N SER A 384 -30.50 0.85 24.03
CA SER A 384 -31.93 1.09 23.96
C SER A 384 -32.37 2.01 25.09
N ASP A 385 -33.12 3.06 24.79
CA ASP A 385 -33.81 3.89 25.79
C ASP A 385 -35.31 3.65 25.67
N ASN A 386 -36.03 3.42 26.77
CA ASN A 386 -37.48 3.20 26.73
C ASN A 386 -38.31 4.49 26.51
N GLY A 387 -37.66 5.66 26.50
CA GLY A 387 -38.32 6.94 26.23
C GLY A 387 -39.38 7.33 27.25
N GLY A 388 -39.31 6.78 28.46
CA GLY A 388 -40.30 7.00 29.52
C GLY A 388 -41.64 6.29 29.32
N ASN A 389 -41.75 5.35 28.38
CA ASN A 389 -42.97 4.58 28.17
C ASN A 389 -43.17 3.56 29.29
N LEU A 390 -44.21 3.76 30.11
CA LEU A 390 -44.61 2.81 31.14
C LEU A 390 -44.86 1.43 30.52
N ASN A 391 -44.38 0.37 31.19
CA ASN A 391 -44.56 -1.03 30.78
C ASN A 391 -43.90 -1.45 29.45
N ARG A 392 -43.19 -0.56 28.75
CA ARG A 392 -42.54 -0.84 27.45
C ARG A 392 -41.03 -0.89 27.60
N CYS A 393 -40.44 -2.09 27.50
CA CYS A 393 -39.01 -2.29 27.63
C CYS A 393 -38.43 -3.09 26.46
N PHE A 394 -37.36 -2.55 25.87
CA PHE A 394 -36.67 -3.14 24.72
C PHE A 394 -35.19 -3.30 25.05
N GLY A 395 -34.61 -4.46 24.69
CA GLY A 395 -33.19 -4.73 24.94
C GLY A 395 -32.24 -3.97 24.01
N GLY A 396 -30.96 -3.85 24.38
CA GLY A 396 -29.94 -3.26 23.49
C GLY A 396 -29.57 -4.15 22.30
N GLY A 397 -28.67 -3.70 21.43
CA GLY A 397 -28.13 -4.50 20.32
C GLY A 397 -27.01 -5.45 20.77
N GLY A 398 -26.80 -6.55 20.05
CA GLY A 398 -25.67 -7.44 20.28
C GLY A 398 -24.34 -6.82 19.85
N GLY A 399 -23.26 -7.06 20.59
CA GLY A 399 -21.92 -6.62 20.20
C GLY A 399 -21.34 -7.45 19.03
N GLY A 400 -20.59 -6.85 18.13
CA GLY A 400 -19.89 -7.59 17.06
C GLY A 400 -18.67 -8.35 17.61
N SER A 401 -18.28 -9.46 16.99
CA SER A 401 -17.07 -10.17 17.41
C SER A 401 -15.79 -9.38 17.10
N GLY A 402 -14.70 -9.69 17.78
CA GLY A 402 -13.36 -9.33 17.30
C GLY A 402 -13.02 -10.01 15.98
N GLY A 403 -12.03 -9.45 15.30
CA GLY A 403 -11.50 -9.89 14.00
C GLY A 403 -10.30 -10.82 14.11
N ALA A 404 -9.47 -10.85 13.07
CA ALA A 404 -8.28 -11.69 13.01
C ALA A 404 -7.03 -10.88 12.65
N ILE A 405 -5.92 -11.11 13.35
CA ILE A 405 -4.63 -10.48 13.04
C ILE A 405 -3.59 -11.57 12.80
N TYR A 406 -2.97 -11.55 11.63
CA TYR A 406 -1.94 -12.49 11.20
C TYR A 406 -0.59 -11.79 11.09
N PHE A 407 0.42 -12.35 11.75
CA PHE A 407 1.81 -11.96 11.60
C PHE A 407 2.57 -13.09 10.88
N THR A 408 3.31 -12.75 9.82
CA THR A 408 4.20 -13.74 9.17
C THR A 408 5.41 -14.09 10.03
N GLU A 409 5.77 -13.16 10.90
CA GLU A 409 6.84 -13.26 11.88
C GLU A 409 6.24 -13.54 13.27
N PRO A 410 7.06 -13.75 14.32
CA PRO A 410 6.56 -13.75 15.70
C PRO A 410 5.78 -12.47 16.01
N VAL A 411 4.80 -12.55 16.92
CA VAL A 411 4.01 -11.39 17.31
C VAL A 411 4.94 -10.28 17.85
N PRO A 412 4.93 -9.07 17.27
CA PRO A 412 5.80 -7.99 17.71
C PRO A 412 5.37 -7.45 19.07
N ALA A 413 6.28 -6.77 19.76
CA ALA A 413 5.99 -6.01 20.99
C ALA A 413 5.20 -4.72 20.69
N ALA A 414 4.07 -4.84 19.99
CA ALA A 414 3.14 -3.76 19.67
C ALA A 414 1.90 -3.82 20.56
N SER A 415 1.12 -2.74 20.61
CA SER A 415 -0.20 -2.77 21.26
C SER A 415 -1.22 -3.38 20.29
N ILE A 416 -1.68 -4.59 20.59
CA ILE A 416 -2.55 -5.37 19.70
C ILE A 416 -3.91 -5.59 20.38
N SER A 417 -5.01 -5.41 19.64
CA SER A 417 -6.37 -5.56 20.16
C SER A 417 -7.27 -6.30 19.16
N VAL A 418 -8.03 -7.26 19.67
CA VAL A 418 -9.05 -8.03 18.93
C VAL A 418 -10.30 -8.22 19.79
N PHE A 419 -10.66 -7.26 20.63
CA PHE A 419 -11.76 -7.44 21.57
C PHE A 419 -13.11 -7.55 20.87
N GLY A 420 -14.02 -8.34 21.43
CA GLY A 420 -15.43 -8.30 21.08
C GLY A 420 -16.06 -6.98 21.50
N GLY A 421 -16.98 -6.49 20.68
CA GLY A 421 -17.78 -5.32 21.00
C GLY A 421 -18.69 -5.58 22.20
N ALA A 422 -18.87 -4.57 23.05
CA ALA A 422 -19.76 -4.64 24.19
C ALA A 422 -21.23 -4.79 23.78
N ALA A 423 -22.02 -5.42 24.64
CA ALA A 423 -23.48 -5.45 24.52
C ALA A 423 -24.05 -4.02 24.62
N GLY A 424 -25.11 -3.75 23.86
CA GLY A 424 -25.91 -2.55 24.04
C GLY A 424 -26.60 -2.53 25.40
N ALA A 425 -26.52 -1.41 26.11
CA ALA A 425 -27.17 -1.25 27.41
C ALA A 425 -28.67 -0.91 27.24
N GLU A 426 -29.50 -1.44 28.14
CA GLU A 426 -30.85 -0.92 28.38
C GLU A 426 -30.75 0.30 29.31
N ILE A 427 -31.20 1.45 28.84
CA ILE A 427 -31.16 2.74 29.52
C ILE A 427 -32.59 3.11 29.93
N ASN A 428 -32.76 3.72 31.11
CA ASN A 428 -34.06 4.14 31.64
C ASN A 428 -35.09 3.00 31.66
N ARG A 429 -34.67 1.84 32.16
CA ARG A 429 -35.52 0.66 32.29
C ARG A 429 -36.70 0.95 33.23
N ASP A 430 -37.91 0.80 32.72
CA ASP A 430 -39.10 0.97 33.53
C ASP A 430 -39.28 -0.20 34.51
N VAL A 431 -39.61 0.13 35.77
CA VAL A 431 -39.69 -0.86 36.87
C VAL A 431 -40.85 -1.83 36.73
N THR A 432 -41.84 -1.52 35.88
CA THR A 432 -43.04 -2.35 35.68
C THR A 432 -42.87 -3.41 34.58
N CYS A 433 -41.77 -3.37 33.83
CA CYS A 433 -41.42 -4.42 32.87
C CYS A 433 -41.09 -5.75 33.56
N ASN A 434 -41.12 -6.84 32.79
CA ASN A 434 -40.89 -8.19 33.33
C ASN A 434 -39.56 -8.24 34.10
N ALA A 435 -39.56 -8.78 35.33
CA ALA A 435 -38.42 -8.64 36.25
C ALA A 435 -37.06 -9.09 35.66
N THR A 436 -37.07 -10.10 34.78
CA THR A 436 -35.88 -10.58 34.05
C THR A 436 -35.70 -9.84 32.71
N PRO A 437 -34.71 -8.95 32.58
CA PRO A 437 -34.41 -8.29 31.31
C PRO A 437 -34.02 -9.32 30.24
N GLN A 438 -34.36 -9.05 28.99
CA GLN A 438 -33.94 -9.86 27.85
C GLN A 438 -32.68 -9.24 27.25
N SER A 439 -31.60 -9.23 28.02
CA SER A 439 -30.39 -8.49 27.68
C SER A 439 -29.68 -9.01 26.44
N ALA A 440 -29.02 -8.09 25.74
CA ALA A 440 -28.07 -8.40 24.69
C ALA A 440 -26.78 -9.01 25.25
N ALA A 441 -25.99 -9.64 24.39
CA ALA A 441 -24.67 -10.15 24.73
C ALA A 441 -23.56 -9.37 24.01
N ALA A 442 -22.37 -9.36 24.61
CA ALA A 442 -21.16 -8.91 23.93
C ALA A 442 -20.77 -9.89 22.83
N GLY A 443 -20.03 -9.42 21.84
CA GLY A 443 -19.37 -10.30 20.88
C GLY A 443 -18.19 -11.01 21.53
N SER A 444 -17.80 -12.15 20.97
CA SER A 444 -16.58 -12.84 21.41
C SER A 444 -15.34 -12.13 20.89
N ASP A 445 -14.25 -12.16 21.66
CA ASP A 445 -12.93 -11.71 21.20
C ASP A 445 -12.48 -12.48 19.96
N GLY A 446 -11.64 -11.84 19.15
CA GLY A 446 -11.06 -12.34 17.93
C GLY A 446 -9.84 -13.23 18.16
N GLN A 447 -9.00 -13.36 17.14
CA GLN A 447 -7.83 -14.25 17.18
C GLN A 447 -6.57 -13.57 16.64
N ILE A 448 -5.42 -13.95 17.21
CA ILE A 448 -4.09 -13.52 16.77
C ILE A 448 -3.30 -14.77 16.36
N PHE A 449 -2.66 -14.69 15.20
CA PHE A 449 -1.83 -15.76 14.64
C PHE A 449 -0.42 -15.25 14.38
N SER A 450 0.58 -16.07 14.68
CA SER A 450 1.98 -15.81 14.36
C SER A 450 2.53 -16.85 13.39
N SER A 451 3.66 -16.55 12.75
CA SER A 451 4.30 -17.46 11.78
C SER A 451 3.36 -17.86 10.63
N TYR A 452 2.49 -16.93 10.24
CA TYR A 452 1.51 -17.12 9.20
C TYR A 452 2.16 -17.13 7.81
N THR A 453 1.84 -18.13 6.99
CA THR A 453 2.24 -18.14 5.58
C THR A 453 1.06 -17.68 4.73
N PHE A 454 1.13 -16.47 4.17
CA PHE A 454 0.11 -16.02 3.23
C PHE A 454 0.23 -16.75 1.89
N ALA A 455 -0.91 -16.91 1.21
CA ALA A 455 -0.98 -17.64 -0.05
C ALA A 455 -0.29 -16.87 -1.19
N ARG A 456 0.81 -17.42 -1.71
CA ARG A 456 1.52 -16.91 -2.89
C ARG A 456 2.19 -18.04 -3.63
N SER A 457 1.87 -18.18 -4.92
CA SER A 457 2.48 -19.19 -5.77
C SER A 457 3.91 -18.81 -6.18
N THR A 458 4.79 -19.80 -6.23
CA THR A 458 6.14 -19.72 -6.81
C THR A 458 6.26 -20.57 -8.08
N SER A 459 5.22 -21.34 -8.42
CA SER A 459 5.15 -22.18 -9.62
C SER A 459 4.79 -21.32 -10.83
N THR A 460 5.75 -21.06 -11.72
CA THR A 460 5.52 -20.22 -12.91
C THR A 460 4.40 -20.76 -13.80
N ALA A 461 3.52 -19.88 -14.26
CA ALA A 461 2.47 -20.20 -15.21
C ALA A 461 3.04 -20.41 -16.62
N GLY A 462 2.54 -21.43 -17.32
CA GLY A 462 3.00 -21.79 -18.66
C GLY A 462 2.73 -20.68 -19.69
N TYR A 463 1.63 -19.94 -19.55
CA TYR A 463 1.21 -18.94 -20.54
C TYR A 463 2.15 -17.73 -20.61
N CYS A 464 2.68 -17.30 -19.46
CA CYS A 464 3.65 -16.20 -19.39
C CYS A 464 5.01 -16.55 -20.00
N ARG A 465 5.36 -17.83 -20.13
CA ARG A 465 6.58 -18.26 -20.82
C ARG A 465 6.54 -18.03 -22.34
N PHE A 466 5.36 -17.83 -22.91
CA PHE A 466 5.17 -17.59 -24.36
C PHE A 466 5.11 -16.10 -24.74
N LEU A 467 5.01 -15.18 -23.75
CA LEU A 467 4.76 -13.75 -23.98
C LEU A 467 5.54 -12.80 -23.04
N LEU A 468 6.78 -13.11 -22.67
CA LEU A 468 7.56 -12.22 -21.79
C LEU A 468 8.43 -11.21 -22.57
N PRO A 469 8.35 -9.89 -22.27
CA PRO A 469 9.45 -8.97 -22.55
C PRO A 469 10.63 -9.30 -21.63
N SER A 470 11.86 -9.20 -22.14
CA SER A 470 13.08 -9.42 -21.36
C SER A 470 13.19 -8.43 -20.19
N LYS A 471 13.33 -8.90 -18.94
CA LYS A 471 13.51 -8.02 -17.77
C LYS A 471 14.98 -7.58 -17.64
N LEU A 472 15.21 -6.27 -17.73
CA LEU A 472 16.48 -5.59 -17.42
C LEU A 472 16.63 -5.47 -15.90
N LEU A 473 17.70 -6.00 -15.33
CA LEU A 473 18.00 -5.87 -13.89
C LEU A 473 18.65 -4.52 -13.57
N TYR A 474 19.61 -4.09 -14.39
CA TYR A 474 20.20 -2.75 -14.31
C TYR A 474 20.81 -2.33 -15.64
N PHE A 475 20.97 -1.02 -15.83
CA PHE A 475 21.84 -0.41 -16.84
C PHE A 475 22.62 0.73 -16.19
N ARG A 476 23.96 0.72 -16.31
CA ARG A 476 24.86 1.69 -15.67
C ARG A 476 25.80 2.30 -16.70
N ALA A 477 26.13 3.57 -16.50
CA ALA A 477 27.15 4.29 -17.26
C ALA A 477 28.22 4.84 -16.31
N ILE A 478 29.49 4.48 -16.52
CA ILE A 478 30.61 4.86 -15.65
C ILE A 478 31.72 5.48 -16.50
N LEU A 479 32.20 6.66 -16.10
CA LEU A 479 33.35 7.31 -16.72
C LEU A 479 34.66 6.64 -16.27
N LEU A 480 35.45 6.15 -17.22
CA LEU A 480 36.77 5.54 -17.00
C LEU A 480 37.74 6.05 -18.07
N ASN A 481 38.82 6.74 -17.67
CA ASN A 481 39.85 7.26 -18.59
C ASN A 481 39.25 8.02 -19.80
N LYS A 482 38.31 8.93 -19.53
CA LYS A 482 37.59 9.73 -20.55
C LYS A 482 36.77 8.92 -21.57
N LYS A 483 36.49 7.65 -21.27
CA LYS A 483 35.58 6.77 -22.00
C LYS A 483 34.41 6.40 -21.09
N VAL A 484 33.28 6.02 -21.66
CA VAL A 484 32.11 5.62 -20.85
C VAL A 484 31.92 4.11 -20.97
N ARG A 485 32.09 3.39 -19.86
CA ARG A 485 31.72 1.98 -19.75
C ARG A 485 30.23 1.88 -19.44
N LEU A 486 29.52 1.19 -20.31
CA LEU A 486 28.09 0.93 -20.22
C LEU A 486 27.89 -0.55 -19.93
N SER A 487 27.24 -0.89 -18.83
CA SER A 487 27.04 -2.28 -18.41
C SER A 487 25.62 -2.55 -17.99
N TRP A 488 25.09 -3.71 -18.39
CA TRP A 488 23.75 -4.15 -18.04
C TRP A 488 23.69 -5.63 -17.73
N GLU A 489 22.64 -5.99 -17.00
CA GLU A 489 22.30 -7.39 -16.73
C GLU A 489 20.84 -7.64 -17.04
N ILE A 490 20.56 -8.79 -17.65
CA ILE A 490 19.21 -9.22 -17.99
C ILE A 490 18.85 -10.52 -17.26
N LEU A 491 17.59 -10.61 -16.85
CA LEU A 491 17.09 -11.78 -16.14
C LEU A 491 16.85 -12.99 -17.07
N ASN A 492 16.43 -12.72 -18.31
CA ASN A 492 15.94 -13.72 -19.28
C ASN A 492 16.71 -13.65 -20.62
N PRO A 493 17.97 -14.13 -20.67
CA PRO A 493 18.82 -14.12 -21.87
C PRO A 493 18.23 -14.85 -23.08
N GLU A 494 17.48 -15.92 -22.85
CA GLU A 494 16.82 -16.70 -23.88
C GLU A 494 15.77 -15.92 -24.69
N LEU A 495 15.24 -14.81 -24.15
CA LEU A 495 14.19 -14.00 -24.78
C LEU A 495 14.72 -12.82 -25.60
N VAL A 496 16.01 -12.50 -25.49
CA VAL A 496 16.61 -11.32 -26.13
C VAL A 496 17.19 -11.69 -27.50
N LYS A 497 16.85 -10.89 -28.51
CA LYS A 497 17.47 -10.92 -29.84
C LYS A 497 18.74 -10.09 -29.88
N GLY A 498 18.71 -8.90 -29.26
CA GLY A 498 19.86 -8.02 -29.23
C GLY A 498 19.63 -6.74 -28.44
N PHE A 499 20.70 -5.97 -28.35
CA PHE A 499 20.80 -4.72 -27.64
C PHE A 499 21.30 -3.63 -28.58
N THR A 500 20.76 -2.42 -28.45
CA THR A 500 21.27 -1.22 -29.09
C THR A 500 21.50 -0.18 -28.01
N ILE A 501 22.74 0.30 -27.90
CA ILE A 501 23.09 1.40 -27.03
C ILE A 501 22.92 2.68 -27.81
N GLU A 502 22.16 3.62 -27.27
CA GLU A 502 21.91 4.91 -27.88
C GLU A 502 22.40 6.04 -26.98
N ARG A 503 22.98 7.07 -27.60
CA ARG A 503 23.43 8.30 -26.95
C ARG A 503 22.85 9.50 -27.68
N LYS A 504 22.45 10.53 -26.94
CA LYS A 504 22.07 11.80 -27.55
C LYS A 504 23.25 12.51 -28.22
N ASN A 505 23.02 13.05 -29.40
CA ASN A 505 23.97 13.93 -30.10
C ASN A 505 23.78 15.40 -29.70
N THR A 506 24.55 16.30 -30.31
CA THR A 506 24.48 17.76 -30.07
C THR A 506 23.12 18.38 -30.41
N ASN A 507 22.33 17.73 -31.27
CA ASN A 507 20.97 18.17 -31.64
C ASN A 507 19.89 17.49 -30.77
N ASN A 508 20.27 16.88 -29.64
CA ASN A 508 19.39 16.18 -28.71
C ASN A 508 18.65 14.97 -29.33
N GLN A 509 19.16 14.42 -30.44
CA GLN A 509 18.62 13.22 -31.11
C GLN A 509 19.38 11.97 -30.67
N TRP A 510 18.67 10.85 -30.51
CA TRP A 510 19.29 9.56 -30.19
C TRP A 510 20.07 9.02 -31.40
N THR A 511 21.32 8.64 -31.16
CA THR A 511 22.21 8.03 -32.15
C THR A 511 22.76 6.73 -31.60
N THR A 512 22.84 5.70 -32.43
CA THR A 512 23.43 4.41 -32.04
C THR A 512 24.91 4.57 -31.77
N VAL A 513 25.34 4.21 -30.56
CA VAL A 513 26.75 4.11 -30.18
C VAL A 513 27.28 2.74 -30.56
N ALA A 514 26.51 1.69 -30.25
CA ALA A 514 26.88 0.31 -30.53
C ALA A 514 25.65 -0.60 -30.48
N ALA A 515 25.79 -1.81 -31.00
CA ALA A 515 24.82 -2.88 -30.87
C ALA A 515 25.53 -4.19 -30.53
N GLU A 516 24.87 -5.05 -29.79
CA GLU A 516 25.37 -6.38 -29.41
C GLU A 516 24.23 -7.40 -29.54
N ASN A 517 24.50 -8.57 -30.09
CA ASN A 517 23.49 -9.63 -30.17
C ASN A 517 23.21 -10.22 -28.78
N GLY A 518 21.97 -10.66 -28.56
CA GLY A 518 21.61 -11.43 -27.39
C GLY A 518 22.17 -12.85 -27.50
N ASP A 519 22.65 -13.38 -26.39
CA ASP A 519 23.02 -14.78 -26.24
C ASP A 519 22.10 -15.42 -25.20
N ASN A 520 21.69 -16.66 -25.45
CA ASN A 520 20.68 -17.36 -24.64
C ASN A 520 21.13 -17.70 -23.22
N THR A 521 22.42 -17.61 -22.94
CA THR A 521 23.04 -18.00 -21.66
C THR A 521 23.72 -16.82 -20.97
N LYS A 522 24.22 -15.85 -21.73
CA LYS A 522 24.91 -14.66 -21.20
C LYS A 522 23.91 -13.65 -20.63
N ARG A 523 24.03 -13.39 -19.33
CA ARG A 523 23.18 -12.41 -18.62
C ARG A 523 23.79 -11.03 -18.53
N GLN A 524 25.12 -10.95 -18.49
CA GLN A 524 25.85 -9.72 -18.26
C GLN A 524 26.56 -9.26 -19.52
N TYR A 525 26.43 -7.97 -19.80
CA TYR A 525 26.97 -7.35 -20.99
C TYR A 525 27.63 -6.04 -20.61
N ALA A 526 28.66 -5.67 -21.38
CA ALA A 526 29.30 -4.39 -21.21
C ALA A 526 29.93 -3.93 -22.53
N ILE A 527 29.77 -2.65 -22.81
CA ILE A 527 30.40 -1.98 -23.95
C ILE A 527 31.07 -0.69 -23.50
N VAL A 528 32.03 -0.21 -24.28
CA VAL A 528 32.73 1.04 -24.00
C VAL A 528 32.47 2.01 -25.14
N ASP A 529 31.85 3.15 -24.84
CA ASP A 529 31.86 4.31 -25.72
C ASP A 529 33.26 4.93 -25.69
N ASN A 530 34.01 4.74 -26.77
CA ASN A 530 35.37 5.25 -26.92
C ASN A 530 35.41 6.73 -27.35
N ASN A 531 34.29 7.29 -27.81
CA ASN A 531 34.22 8.64 -28.36
C ASN A 531 33.03 9.42 -27.77
N PRO A 532 32.94 9.57 -26.44
CA PRO A 532 31.88 10.35 -25.85
C PRO A 532 32.08 11.86 -26.15
N LEU A 533 31.02 12.65 -26.04
CA LEU A 533 31.03 14.09 -26.33
C LEU A 533 31.55 14.89 -25.13
N GLN A 534 32.03 16.12 -25.37
CA GLN A 534 32.32 17.06 -24.29
C GLN A 534 31.02 17.43 -23.56
N GLY A 535 31.06 17.48 -22.22
CA GLY A 535 29.93 17.82 -21.37
C GLY A 535 29.06 16.61 -21.01
N PHE A 536 27.75 16.84 -20.89
CA PHE A 536 26.80 15.79 -20.51
C PHE A 536 26.53 14.83 -21.66
N ASN A 537 26.73 13.54 -21.40
CA ASN A 537 26.37 12.45 -22.29
C ASN A 537 25.21 11.68 -21.66
N GLN A 538 24.10 11.56 -22.37
CA GLN A 538 22.93 10.81 -21.95
C GLN A 538 22.83 9.52 -22.78
N TYR A 539 22.75 8.39 -22.11
CA TYR A 539 22.71 7.04 -22.69
C TYR A 539 21.40 6.33 -22.33
N ARG A 540 20.90 5.51 -23.24
CA ARG A 540 19.86 4.51 -22.95
C ARG A 540 20.19 3.19 -23.64
N LEU A 541 19.70 2.11 -23.07
CA LEU A 541 19.74 0.79 -23.67
C LEU A 541 18.39 0.49 -24.32
N ARG A 542 18.39 0.12 -25.59
CA ARG A 542 17.24 -0.44 -26.30
C ARG A 542 17.43 -1.95 -26.40
N ILE A 543 16.49 -2.72 -25.87
CA ILE A 543 16.50 -4.18 -25.88
C ILE A 543 15.46 -4.64 -26.89
N THR A 544 15.89 -5.47 -27.84
CA THR A 544 15.01 -6.08 -28.83
C THR A 544 14.80 -7.54 -28.47
N GLY A 545 13.56 -7.93 -28.21
CA GLY A 545 13.16 -9.32 -27.96
C GLY A 545 13.18 -10.16 -29.24
N LYS A 546 13.23 -11.49 -29.11
CA LYS A 546 13.12 -12.42 -30.26
C LYS A 546 11.77 -12.35 -30.98
N ASN A 547 10.73 -11.88 -30.30
CA ASN A 547 9.43 -11.53 -30.86
C ASN A 547 9.39 -10.12 -31.50
N ASN A 548 10.54 -9.47 -31.68
CA ASN A 548 10.71 -8.09 -32.18
C ASN A 548 10.08 -7.00 -31.30
N THR A 549 9.71 -7.30 -30.05
CA THR A 549 9.34 -6.27 -29.07
C THR A 549 10.55 -5.41 -28.71
N THR A 550 10.30 -4.15 -28.31
CA THR A 550 11.35 -3.20 -27.95
C THR A 550 11.09 -2.65 -26.55
N VAL A 551 12.08 -2.74 -25.67
CA VAL A 551 12.07 -2.19 -24.30
C VAL A 551 13.25 -1.23 -24.14
N TYR A 552 13.05 -0.12 -23.44
CA TYR A 552 14.13 0.83 -23.13
C TYR A 552 14.48 0.80 -21.64
N SER A 553 15.74 1.06 -21.32
CA SER A 553 16.17 1.35 -19.95
C SER A 553 15.81 2.78 -19.55
N GLU A 554 15.92 3.06 -18.24
CA GLU A 554 16.13 4.41 -17.74
C GLU A 554 17.35 5.08 -18.40
N ILE A 555 17.33 6.42 -18.46
CA ILE A 555 18.42 7.21 -19.04
C ILE A 555 19.55 7.35 -18.02
N GLN A 556 20.76 7.00 -18.42
CA GLN A 556 21.98 7.19 -17.63
C GLN A 556 22.76 8.40 -18.14
N GLN A 557 23.18 9.28 -17.24
CA GLN A 557 23.90 10.51 -17.59
C GLN A 557 25.32 10.51 -17.00
N VAL A 558 26.31 10.88 -17.83
CA VAL A 558 27.71 11.02 -17.45
C VAL A 558 28.24 12.36 -17.94
N PHE A 559 28.84 13.15 -17.05
CA PHE A 559 29.53 14.38 -17.44
C PHE A 559 30.99 14.08 -17.75
N ILE A 560 31.48 14.58 -18.89
CA ILE A 560 32.85 14.39 -19.34
C ILE A 560 33.45 15.74 -19.64
N ASP A 561 34.63 15.96 -19.08
CA ASP A 561 35.42 17.14 -19.35
C ASP A 561 36.77 16.77 -19.95
N PHE A 562 36.90 16.97 -21.26
CA PHE A 562 38.16 16.80 -21.97
C PHE A 562 39.13 17.97 -21.74
N THR A 563 38.71 19.11 -21.15
CA THR A 563 39.60 20.24 -20.85
C THR A 563 40.38 20.02 -19.56
N LYS A 564 39.82 19.27 -18.59
CA LYS A 564 40.53 18.71 -17.44
C LYS A 564 41.54 17.64 -17.85
N ASN A 565 42.63 18.11 -18.42
CA ASN A 565 43.83 17.34 -18.69
C ASN A 565 44.72 17.38 -17.44
N THR A 566 44.74 16.28 -16.68
CA THR A 566 45.76 16.09 -15.65
C THR A 566 47.04 15.59 -16.31
N PHE A 567 48.15 16.24 -16.01
CA PHE A 567 49.47 15.81 -16.43
C PHE A 567 50.45 15.85 -15.29
N THR A 568 51.55 15.14 -15.45
CA THR A 568 52.64 15.10 -14.48
C THR A 568 53.90 15.56 -15.17
N VAL A 569 54.68 16.36 -14.48
CA VAL A 569 55.99 16.84 -14.92
C VAL A 569 57.03 16.32 -13.95
N TYR A 570 58.05 15.63 -14.47
CA TYR A 570 59.13 15.13 -13.64
C TYR A 570 60.47 15.07 -14.41
N PRO A 571 61.60 15.26 -13.71
CA PRO A 571 61.69 15.73 -12.33
C PRO A 571 61.25 17.20 -12.21
N ASN A 572 60.76 17.58 -11.03
CA ASN A 572 60.48 18.98 -10.68
C ASN A 572 60.76 19.13 -9.17
N PRO A 573 61.85 19.82 -8.75
CA PRO A 573 62.73 20.66 -9.57
C PRO A 573 63.55 19.93 -10.66
N ALA A 574 63.87 20.62 -11.74
CA ALA A 574 64.56 20.12 -12.92
C ALA A 574 65.91 20.82 -13.12
N VAL A 575 66.85 20.17 -13.83
CA VAL A 575 68.15 20.76 -14.22
C VAL A 575 68.20 20.90 -15.74
N GLU A 576 68.48 19.80 -16.47
CA GLU A 576 68.65 19.86 -17.94
C GLU A 576 67.41 19.48 -18.75
N LYS A 577 66.47 18.72 -18.16
CA LYS A 577 65.32 18.17 -18.89
C LYS A 577 64.16 17.83 -17.98
N ILE A 578 62.97 17.78 -18.58
CA ILE A 578 61.74 17.26 -17.97
C ILE A 578 61.03 16.28 -18.89
N HIS A 579 60.24 15.41 -18.29
CA HIS A 579 59.26 14.55 -18.93
C HIS A 579 57.86 15.03 -18.57
N ILE A 580 57.01 15.17 -19.58
CA ILE A 580 55.60 15.47 -19.43
C ILE A 580 54.83 14.20 -19.77
N LYS A 581 54.10 13.66 -18.80
CA LYS A 581 53.24 12.49 -18.96
C LYS A 581 51.79 12.88 -18.72
N GLY A 582 50.92 12.63 -19.69
CA GLY A 582 49.48 12.89 -19.57
C GLY A 582 48.66 12.17 -20.62
N ASP A 583 47.41 11.85 -20.28
CA ASP A 583 46.44 11.20 -21.16
C ASP A 583 45.58 12.25 -21.88
N PHE A 584 46.28 13.04 -22.71
CA PHE A 584 45.70 14.12 -23.50
C PHE A 584 45.13 13.60 -24.82
N ARG A 585 44.15 14.31 -25.38
CA ARG A 585 43.73 14.09 -26.77
C ARG A 585 44.84 14.60 -27.70
N LYS A 586 45.50 13.72 -28.43
CA LYS A 586 46.62 14.09 -29.30
C LYS A 586 46.13 14.50 -30.70
N PRO A 587 46.75 15.51 -31.33
CA PRO A 587 47.78 16.39 -30.79
C PRO A 587 47.22 17.45 -29.82
N THR A 588 47.96 17.80 -28.76
CA THR A 588 47.63 18.90 -27.82
C THR A 588 48.79 19.90 -27.72
N LEU A 589 48.53 21.19 -27.46
CA LEU A 589 49.56 22.20 -27.35
C LEU A 589 50.13 22.31 -25.92
N LEU A 590 51.46 22.32 -25.81
CA LEU A 590 52.22 22.68 -24.62
C LEU A 590 52.79 24.08 -24.77
N GLN A 591 52.71 24.89 -23.72
CA GLN A 591 53.34 26.21 -23.64
C GLN A 591 54.12 26.32 -22.32
N LEU A 592 55.27 26.99 -22.35
CA LEU A 592 56.11 27.29 -21.18
C LEU A 592 56.27 28.81 -21.08
N PHE A 593 56.01 29.38 -19.92
CA PHE A 593 56.13 30.80 -19.62
C PHE A 593 57.11 31.04 -18.48
N ASP A 594 57.81 32.17 -18.48
CA ASP A 594 58.50 32.66 -17.28
C ASP A 594 57.52 33.26 -16.26
N ILE A 595 58.01 33.67 -15.09
CA ILE A 595 57.18 34.29 -14.04
C ILE A 595 56.50 35.60 -14.46
N ASN A 596 57.01 36.28 -15.48
CA ASN A 596 56.46 37.54 -16.00
C ASN A 596 55.41 37.29 -17.09
N GLY A 597 55.11 36.02 -17.40
CA GLY A 597 54.16 35.64 -18.43
C GLY A 597 54.73 35.68 -19.85
N LYS A 598 56.05 35.86 -20.03
CA LYS A 598 56.69 35.78 -21.35
C LYS A 598 56.73 34.32 -21.80
N MET A 599 56.22 34.05 -22.99
CA MET A 599 56.29 32.71 -23.59
C MET A 599 57.73 32.37 -23.97
N ILE A 600 58.24 31.26 -23.44
CA ILE A 600 59.61 30.77 -23.64
C ILE A 600 59.64 29.67 -24.69
N LEU A 601 58.67 28.76 -24.66
CA LEU A 601 58.61 27.61 -25.55
C LEU A 601 57.16 27.20 -25.83
N GLN A 602 56.91 26.75 -27.05
CA GLN A 602 55.66 26.15 -27.49
C GLN A 602 55.97 24.83 -28.22
N LYS A 603 55.26 23.75 -27.91
CA LYS A 603 55.47 22.43 -28.54
C LYS A 603 54.16 21.66 -28.67
N GLN A 604 53.99 20.94 -29.78
CA GLN A 604 52.85 20.04 -29.96
C GLN A 604 53.15 18.67 -29.34
N LEU A 605 52.30 18.24 -28.40
CA LEU A 605 52.36 16.93 -27.76
C LEU A 605 51.61 15.90 -28.60
N VAL A 606 52.37 15.00 -29.23
CA VAL A 606 51.86 13.88 -30.03
C VAL A 606 52.01 12.52 -29.32
N ASN A 607 52.84 12.45 -28.27
CA ASN A 607 53.14 11.23 -27.52
C ASN A 607 52.60 11.31 -26.08
N THR A 608 52.36 10.15 -25.44
CA THR A 608 51.89 10.09 -24.03
C THR A 608 52.96 10.62 -23.07
N ILE A 609 54.23 10.45 -23.43
CA ILE A 609 55.38 10.98 -22.72
C ILE A 609 56.19 11.81 -23.72
N THR A 610 56.47 13.06 -23.36
CA THR A 610 57.30 13.96 -24.17
C THR A 610 58.42 14.53 -23.32
N GLN A 611 59.66 14.46 -23.83
CA GLN A 611 60.81 15.10 -23.20
C GLN A 611 60.98 16.54 -23.72
N ILE A 612 61.31 17.45 -22.80
CA ILE A 612 61.68 18.84 -23.09
C ILE A 612 63.09 19.08 -22.53
N ASN A 613 63.97 19.64 -23.36
CA ASN A 613 65.29 20.10 -22.95
C ASN A 613 65.17 21.53 -22.40
N LEU A 614 65.80 21.79 -21.25
CA LEU A 614 65.78 23.04 -20.52
C LEU A 614 67.17 23.68 -20.37
N SER A 615 68.23 23.08 -20.93
CA SER A 615 69.64 23.49 -20.73
C SER A 615 69.95 24.94 -21.13
N SER A 616 69.12 25.57 -21.96
CA SER A 616 69.27 26.97 -22.39
C SER A 616 68.52 27.97 -21.52
N LEU A 617 67.82 27.52 -20.47
CA LEU A 617 67.00 28.35 -19.60
C LEU A 617 67.72 28.65 -18.29
N SER A 618 67.59 29.88 -17.79
CA SER A 618 68.15 30.26 -16.50
C SER A 618 67.41 29.59 -15.33
N PRO A 619 68.08 29.35 -14.19
CA PRO A 619 67.43 28.89 -12.96
C PRO A 619 66.28 29.82 -12.55
N GLY A 620 65.16 29.25 -12.13
CA GLY A 620 63.98 30.02 -11.76
C GLY A 620 62.67 29.25 -11.77
N ILE A 621 61.58 29.98 -11.59
CA ILE A 621 60.22 29.45 -11.64
C ILE A 621 59.63 29.69 -13.03
N TYR A 622 59.01 28.67 -13.58
CA TYR A 622 58.32 28.71 -14.86
C TYR A 622 56.91 28.15 -14.70
N LEU A 623 56.01 28.53 -15.62
CA LEU A 623 54.65 28.03 -15.69
C LEU A 623 54.50 27.19 -16.95
N LEU A 624 54.21 25.91 -16.78
CA LEU A 624 53.94 24.98 -17.86
C LEU A 624 52.43 24.85 -18.05
N GLN A 625 51.94 25.19 -19.23
CA GLN A 625 50.53 25.16 -19.56
C GLN A 625 50.23 24.10 -20.63
N VAL A 626 49.21 23.29 -20.36
CA VAL A 626 48.60 22.40 -21.35
C VAL A 626 47.09 22.61 -21.28
N ASN A 627 46.51 23.21 -22.33
CA ASN A 627 45.13 23.71 -22.33
C ASN A 627 44.86 24.67 -21.16
N GLU A 628 43.86 24.39 -20.32
CA GLU A 628 43.48 25.22 -19.16
C GLU A 628 44.27 24.86 -17.89
N THR A 629 45.08 23.79 -17.93
CA THR A 629 45.87 23.33 -16.78
C THR A 629 47.25 23.97 -16.78
N ILE A 630 47.60 24.65 -15.69
CA ILE A 630 48.94 25.23 -15.45
C ILE A 630 49.62 24.48 -14.30
N GLN A 631 50.90 24.12 -14.48
CA GLN A 631 51.75 23.57 -13.43
C GLN A 631 53.01 24.42 -13.25
N LYS A 632 53.40 24.64 -12.00
CA LYS A 632 54.67 25.28 -11.65
C LYS A 632 55.83 24.32 -11.95
N LEU A 633 56.83 24.78 -12.68
CA LEU A 633 58.11 24.12 -12.91
C LEU A 633 59.21 24.92 -12.22
N ILE A 634 60.11 24.25 -11.50
CA ILE A 634 61.29 24.85 -10.89
C ILE A 634 62.51 24.34 -11.65
N ILE A 635 63.35 25.25 -12.16
CA ILE A 635 64.65 24.94 -12.77
C ILE A 635 65.74 25.40 -11.79
N LEU A 636 66.66 24.49 -11.44
CA LEU A 636 67.76 24.73 -10.50
C LEU A 636 69.00 25.31 -11.16
#